data_AF-A0A0J7KDK1-F1
#
_entry.id   AF-A0A0J7KDK1-F1
#
_cell.length_a   1.000
_cell.length_b   1.000
_cell.length_c   1.000
_cell.angle_alpha   90.00
_cell.angle_beta   90.00
_cell.angle_gamma   90.00
#
_symmetry.space_group_name_H-M   'P 1'
#
loop_
_entity.id
_entity.type
_entity.pdbx_description
1 polymer ?
#
loop_
_entity_poly.entity_id
_entity_poly.type
_entity_poly.pdbx_seq_one_letter_code
_entity_poly.pdbx_strand_id
1 'polypeptide(L)'
;MEDGQGQYGPECDWWSLGVCMYEMLYGETPFYAESLVETYGKIMNHKNCFDFPTDAIYDVSEEAKDLMRKLICSSEFRLGQNGIDDFKKHPWFNGVDWDTLRDSTAPYIPEVSSPSDTSNFDVDDTDVRTSDAVPPAANSAFSALHLPFVGFSFTQGSCISDLGCISALSQTDKRVQILEEENARLIQIIDDMKNHSSISHSSPGISPDSNNATRKLQDEINMLTKRNCELESQLKSMDVPRELRTLDNGDMMKFRELEKLVRCLRLEKEEVIKDKLDAQEKLKLQEKELKDALTQRKLAMAEYTEVSDKLSELRQQKQKLSRQVRDKEEELEVAMQKVDTLRHDIRKAEKLRRELENRIDEAMAETSKERKLRERSEEYCKQMQEETEKIRQRSLGNDVSANHALATQEINRLKAEVEKLEVQYNENLTQQQGRFNLELRSLQEQLHEAETRRELLEREVQLTKEKLDAARLENITDSEETISELSRRHEREKIMLVEENKKLVLELSALTDSVNRLQGERRQLEDEYEELRNKKEAIAQWEAQITEIIQWVSDEKDARGYLQALATKMTEELEFLKHSGGISGSIGSGTTLTDKNWRNRRSQKLDKMELLNLQSSLQSEIQAKQAISEELTKTRSDLIAAQKELKDLKQRLDTMSHELKRKDMQVKELQARLDTGDGSLINPKMCFVDKCFR
;
A
#
# COMPACT_ATOMS: atom_id res chain seq x y z
N MET A 1 -6.39 -34.80 30.32
CA MET A 1 -7.12 -35.03 29.05
C MET A 1 -6.08 -35.02 27.93
N GLU A 2 -5.40 -36.13 27.69
CA GLU A 2 -4.37 -36.26 26.64
C GLU A 2 -4.74 -37.28 25.55
N ASP A 3 -5.93 -37.90 25.63
CA ASP A 3 -6.29 -39.00 24.72
C ASP A 3 -6.82 -38.54 23.35
N GLY A 4 -6.91 -37.24 23.07
CA GLY A 4 -7.24 -36.71 21.73
C GLY A 4 -8.62 -37.11 21.16
N GLN A 5 -9.50 -37.72 21.97
CA GLN A 5 -10.82 -38.22 21.55
C GLN A 5 -11.97 -37.20 21.66
N GLY A 6 -11.70 -35.97 22.10
CA GLY A 6 -12.73 -34.94 22.25
C GLY A 6 -13.25 -34.45 20.90
N GLN A 7 -14.48 -34.83 20.56
CA GLN A 7 -15.24 -34.23 19.45
C GLN A 7 -16.22 -33.20 20.03
N TYR A 8 -16.32 -32.06 19.38
CA TYR A 8 -17.30 -31.01 19.67
C TYR A 8 -17.76 -30.38 18.35
N GLY A 9 -18.90 -29.70 18.38
CA GLY A 9 -19.51 -29.03 17.24
C GLY A 9 -20.04 -27.64 17.61
N PRO A 10 -21.05 -27.13 16.89
CA PRO A 10 -21.61 -25.78 17.08
C PRO A 10 -22.15 -25.51 18.49
N GLU A 11 -22.37 -26.54 19.31
CA GLU A 11 -22.83 -26.36 20.68
C GLU A 11 -21.86 -25.54 21.54
N CYS A 12 -20.57 -25.48 21.20
CA CYS A 12 -19.61 -24.60 21.90
C CYS A 12 -19.98 -23.11 21.75
N ASP A 13 -20.53 -22.71 20.60
CA ASP A 13 -20.93 -21.32 20.34
C ASP A 13 -22.13 -20.94 21.21
N TRP A 14 -23.07 -21.86 21.40
CA TRP A 14 -24.22 -21.66 22.29
C TRP A 14 -23.83 -21.56 23.77
N TRP A 15 -22.78 -22.26 24.20
CA TRP A 15 -22.21 -22.05 25.53
C TRP A 15 -21.64 -20.66 25.68
N SER A 16 -20.82 -20.23 24.72
CA SER A 16 -20.23 -18.89 24.68
C SER A 16 -21.30 -17.81 24.68
N LEU A 17 -22.40 -17.99 23.93
CA LEU A 17 -23.56 -17.10 23.96
C LEU A 17 -24.18 -17.01 25.36
N GLY A 18 -24.26 -18.13 26.09
CA GLY A 18 -24.72 -18.14 27.47
C GLY A 18 -23.82 -17.32 28.39
N VAL A 19 -22.50 -17.45 28.23
CA VAL A 19 -21.49 -16.67 28.97
C VAL A 19 -21.61 -15.18 28.65
N CYS A 20 -21.73 -14.80 27.37
CA CYS A 20 -21.95 -13.41 26.97
C CYS A 20 -23.27 -12.85 27.55
N MET A 21 -24.34 -13.64 27.55
CA MET A 21 -25.62 -13.24 28.14
C MET A 21 -25.50 -12.99 29.65
N TYR A 22 -24.77 -13.85 30.36
CA TYR A 22 -24.48 -13.63 31.77
C TYR A 22 -23.72 -12.32 31.98
N GLU A 23 -22.66 -12.09 31.22
CA GLU A 23 -21.84 -10.88 31.34
C GLU A 23 -22.63 -9.60 31.02
N MET A 24 -23.49 -9.61 30.01
CA MET A 24 -24.36 -8.47 29.68
C MET A 24 -25.34 -8.11 30.81
N LEU A 25 -25.80 -9.10 31.60
CA LEU A 25 -26.81 -8.91 32.64
C LEU A 25 -26.22 -8.71 34.04
N TYR A 26 -25.03 -9.26 34.31
CA TYR A 26 -24.36 -9.21 35.61
C TYR A 26 -23.09 -8.34 35.64
N GLY A 27 -22.56 -7.94 34.47
CA GLY A 27 -21.36 -7.10 34.36
C GLY A 27 -20.04 -7.81 34.68
N GLU A 28 -20.07 -9.12 34.90
CA GLU A 28 -18.90 -9.95 35.19
C GLU A 28 -19.03 -11.32 34.51
N THR A 29 -17.92 -12.04 34.37
CA THR A 29 -17.95 -13.39 33.76
C THR A 29 -18.34 -14.46 34.79
N PRO A 30 -19.15 -15.46 34.43
CA PRO A 30 -19.66 -16.47 35.37
C PRO A 30 -18.57 -17.41 35.93
N PHE A 31 -17.39 -17.43 35.31
CA PHE A 31 -16.27 -18.29 35.70
C PHE A 31 -15.01 -17.49 36.03
N TYR A 32 -15.14 -16.20 36.39
CA TYR A 32 -14.02 -15.35 36.76
C TYR A 32 -13.12 -16.00 37.82
N ALA A 33 -11.82 -15.97 37.60
CA ALA A 33 -10.80 -16.38 38.57
C ALA A 33 -9.49 -15.63 38.29
N GLU A 34 -8.58 -15.58 39.27
CA GLU A 34 -7.30 -14.87 39.13
C GLU A 34 -6.30 -15.63 38.24
N SER A 35 -6.53 -16.93 37.99
CA SER A 35 -5.66 -17.75 37.14
C SER A 35 -6.43 -18.55 36.09
N LEU A 36 -5.83 -18.74 34.91
CA LEU A 36 -6.40 -19.54 33.82
C LEU A 36 -6.72 -20.98 34.25
N VAL A 37 -5.88 -21.57 35.11
CA VAL A 37 -6.06 -22.94 35.61
C VAL A 37 -7.34 -23.04 36.45
N GLU A 38 -7.60 -22.03 37.30
CA GLU A 38 -8.83 -21.97 38.09
C GLU A 38 -10.05 -21.72 37.23
N THR A 39 -9.97 -20.82 36.24
CA THR A 39 -11.07 -20.61 35.27
C THR A 39 -11.43 -21.90 34.55
N TYR A 40 -10.43 -22.63 34.03
CA TYR A 40 -10.65 -23.93 33.41
C TYR A 40 -11.22 -24.97 34.40
N GLY A 41 -10.75 -24.97 35.64
CA GLY A 41 -11.30 -25.81 36.71
C GLY A 41 -12.79 -25.53 36.97
N LYS A 42 -13.18 -24.25 37.04
CA LYS A 42 -14.57 -23.80 37.22
C LYS A 42 -15.45 -24.18 36.02
N ILE A 43 -14.96 -24.01 34.80
CA ILE A 43 -15.68 -24.40 33.57
C ILE A 43 -15.88 -25.92 33.52
N MET A 44 -14.84 -26.70 33.78
CA MET A 44 -14.94 -28.17 33.81
C MET A 44 -15.91 -28.67 34.88
N ASN A 45 -15.96 -27.97 36.02
CA ASN A 45 -16.87 -28.27 37.13
C ASN A 45 -18.11 -27.35 37.15
N HIS A 46 -18.57 -26.88 35.97
CA HIS A 46 -19.63 -25.87 35.89
C HIS A 46 -20.91 -26.25 36.65
N LYS A 47 -21.27 -27.54 36.72
CA LYS A 47 -22.45 -28.01 37.46
C LYS A 47 -22.46 -27.61 38.94
N ASN A 48 -21.27 -27.40 39.53
CA ASN A 48 -21.09 -27.03 40.93
C ASN A 48 -20.55 -25.61 41.11
N CYS A 49 -19.99 -25.01 40.05
CA CYS A 49 -19.33 -23.70 40.09
C CYS A 49 -20.11 -22.58 39.40
N PHE A 50 -21.11 -22.91 38.58
CA PHE A 50 -22.00 -21.94 37.98
C PHE A 50 -23.19 -21.68 38.91
N ASP A 51 -23.33 -20.43 39.34
CA ASP A 51 -24.48 -19.96 40.10
C ASP A 51 -24.74 -18.48 39.79
N PHE A 52 -25.90 -17.97 40.18
CA PHE A 52 -26.26 -16.56 40.01
C PHE A 52 -26.04 -15.79 41.32
N PRO A 53 -25.44 -14.58 41.26
CA PRO A 53 -25.37 -13.69 42.41
C PRO A 53 -26.77 -13.45 43.00
N THR A 54 -26.88 -13.51 44.33
CA THR A 54 -28.15 -13.30 45.06
C THR A 54 -28.33 -11.86 45.55
N ASP A 55 -27.37 -10.99 45.25
CA ASP A 55 -27.42 -9.59 45.64
C ASP A 55 -28.60 -8.87 44.98
N ALA A 56 -29.34 -8.11 45.78
CA ALA A 56 -30.54 -7.38 45.33
C ALA A 56 -30.25 -6.25 44.33
N ILE A 57 -28.98 -6.04 43.96
CA ILE A 57 -28.53 -5.06 42.97
C ILE A 57 -28.86 -5.55 41.54
N TYR A 58 -28.92 -6.87 41.33
CA TYR A 58 -29.20 -7.46 40.02
C TYR A 58 -30.70 -7.69 39.82
N ASP A 59 -31.30 -6.97 38.88
CA ASP A 59 -32.70 -7.16 38.46
C ASP A 59 -32.75 -8.01 37.18
N VAL A 60 -32.61 -9.33 37.34
CA VAL A 60 -32.59 -10.30 36.23
C VAL A 60 -33.77 -11.24 36.34
N SER A 61 -34.60 -11.28 35.28
CA SER A 61 -35.79 -12.14 35.19
C SER A 61 -35.48 -13.64 35.31
N GLU A 62 -36.47 -14.43 35.71
CA GLU A 62 -36.32 -15.89 35.75
C GLU A 62 -36.25 -16.51 34.36
N GLU A 63 -36.86 -15.90 33.35
CA GLU A 63 -36.76 -16.32 31.95
C GLU A 63 -35.33 -16.16 31.42
N ALA A 64 -34.63 -15.09 31.80
CA ALA A 64 -33.22 -14.90 31.47
C ALA A 64 -32.34 -15.95 32.14
N LYS A 65 -32.54 -16.19 33.44
CA LYS A 65 -31.81 -17.22 34.20
C LYS A 65 -32.07 -18.62 33.64
N ASP A 66 -33.30 -18.94 33.26
CA ASP A 66 -33.66 -20.20 32.61
C ASP A 66 -32.92 -20.39 31.28
N LEU A 67 -32.86 -19.35 30.44
CA LEU A 67 -32.10 -19.40 29.20
C LEU A 67 -30.60 -19.63 29.46
N MET A 68 -30.01 -18.88 30.39
CA MET A 68 -28.60 -19.05 30.76
C MET A 68 -28.31 -20.45 31.32
N ARG A 69 -29.18 -21.01 32.16
CA ARG A 69 -29.04 -22.40 32.64
C ARG A 69 -29.09 -23.42 31.50
N LYS A 70 -29.91 -23.18 30.48
CA LYS A 70 -30.03 -24.04 29.29
C LYS A 70 -28.89 -23.85 28.28
N LEU A 71 -28.09 -22.79 28.39
CA LEU A 71 -26.90 -22.56 27.58
C LEU A 71 -25.61 -23.00 28.31
N ILE A 72 -25.44 -22.59 29.56
CA ILE A 72 -24.32 -22.92 30.45
C ILE A 72 -24.58 -24.25 31.16
N CYS A 73 -24.82 -25.30 30.36
CA CYS A 73 -24.99 -26.67 30.84
C CYS A 73 -24.23 -27.67 29.96
N SER A 74 -24.31 -28.96 30.30
CA SER A 74 -23.69 -30.02 29.50
C SER A 74 -24.28 -30.05 28.07
N SER A 75 -23.44 -30.33 27.07
CA SER A 75 -23.80 -30.28 25.64
C SER A 75 -25.06 -31.09 25.31
N GLU A 76 -25.23 -32.25 25.93
CA GLU A 76 -26.40 -33.15 25.75
C GLU A 76 -27.76 -32.48 26.01
N PHE A 77 -27.80 -31.45 26.87
CA PHE A 77 -29.01 -30.74 27.25
C PHE A 77 -29.05 -29.30 26.76
N ARG A 78 -27.97 -28.87 26.09
CA ARG A 78 -27.80 -27.47 25.69
C ARG A 78 -28.78 -27.10 24.59
N LEU A 79 -29.36 -25.92 24.73
CA LEU A 79 -30.27 -25.34 23.73
C LEU A 79 -29.51 -25.05 22.42
N GLY A 80 -30.18 -25.23 21.28
CA GLY A 80 -29.61 -24.97 19.95
C GLY A 80 -29.23 -26.23 19.16
N GLN A 81 -29.56 -27.42 19.69
CA GLN A 81 -29.43 -28.69 18.95
C GLN A 81 -30.35 -28.74 17.73
N ASN A 82 -31.52 -28.09 17.79
CA ASN A 82 -32.41 -27.91 16.62
C ASN A 82 -32.17 -26.57 15.91
N GLY A 83 -31.00 -25.95 16.10
CA GLY A 83 -30.67 -24.64 15.58
C GLY A 83 -31.45 -23.51 16.25
N ILE A 84 -31.73 -22.44 15.49
CA ILE A 84 -32.32 -21.20 16.02
C ILE A 84 -33.76 -21.36 16.55
N ASP A 85 -34.49 -22.38 16.11
CA ASP A 85 -35.90 -22.58 16.46
C ASP A 85 -36.11 -22.83 17.96
N ASP A 86 -35.13 -23.41 18.65
CA ASP A 86 -35.17 -23.59 20.09
C ASP A 86 -35.19 -22.22 20.81
N PHE A 87 -34.45 -21.24 20.29
CA PHE A 87 -34.36 -19.89 20.84
C PHE A 87 -35.62 -19.08 20.54
N LYS A 88 -36.16 -19.18 19.32
CA LYS A 88 -37.40 -18.50 18.92
C LYS A 88 -38.60 -18.86 19.81
N LYS A 89 -38.60 -20.07 20.36
CA LYS A 89 -39.66 -20.58 21.26
C LYS A 89 -39.40 -20.29 22.74
N HIS A 90 -38.22 -19.76 23.09
CA HIS A 90 -37.86 -19.53 24.47
C HIS A 90 -38.60 -18.30 25.04
N PRO A 91 -39.21 -18.38 26.24
CA PRO A 91 -39.99 -17.28 26.80
C PRO A 91 -39.23 -15.95 26.95
N TRP A 92 -37.92 -16.00 27.13
CA TRP A 92 -37.05 -14.81 27.19
C TRP A 92 -37.16 -13.92 25.93
N PHE A 93 -37.40 -14.52 24.76
CA PHE A 93 -37.53 -13.80 23.49
C PHE A 93 -38.99 -13.54 23.09
N ASN A 94 -39.94 -13.65 24.03
CA ASN A 94 -41.34 -13.34 23.76
C ASN A 94 -41.48 -11.88 23.30
N GLY A 95 -42.15 -11.67 22.16
CA GLY A 95 -42.35 -10.36 21.57
C GLY A 95 -41.26 -9.91 20.60
N VAL A 96 -40.18 -10.69 20.43
CA VAL A 96 -39.18 -10.44 19.40
C VAL A 96 -39.71 -10.92 18.04
N ASP A 97 -39.81 -10.01 17.08
CA ASP A 97 -40.03 -10.36 15.67
C ASP A 97 -38.68 -10.68 15.01
N TRP A 98 -38.41 -11.96 14.83
CA TRP A 98 -37.15 -12.46 14.29
C TRP A 98 -36.96 -12.17 12.80
N ASP A 99 -38.05 -11.98 12.04
CA ASP A 99 -37.97 -11.80 10.59
C ASP A 99 -37.62 -10.35 10.23
N THR A 100 -38.03 -9.38 11.06
CA THR A 100 -37.79 -7.94 10.84
C THR A 100 -36.75 -7.35 11.78
N LEU A 101 -36.12 -8.16 12.66
CA LEU A 101 -35.19 -7.70 13.69
C LEU A 101 -34.09 -6.77 13.16
N ARG A 102 -33.52 -7.07 12.00
CA ARG A 102 -32.43 -6.28 11.40
C ARG A 102 -32.87 -4.90 10.91
N ASP A 103 -34.14 -4.75 10.54
CA ASP A 103 -34.71 -3.50 10.04
C ASP A 103 -35.30 -2.65 11.18
N SER A 104 -35.42 -3.21 12.38
CA SER A 104 -35.90 -2.50 13.58
C SER A 104 -34.86 -1.49 14.10
N THR A 105 -35.33 -0.48 14.83
CA THR A 105 -34.43 0.51 15.46
C THR A 105 -33.67 -0.14 16.62
N ALA A 106 -32.33 -0.19 16.52
CA ALA A 106 -31.48 -0.71 17.59
C ALA A 106 -31.60 0.14 18.87
N PRO A 107 -31.50 -0.46 20.07
CA PRO A 107 -31.61 0.25 21.35
C PRO A 107 -30.44 1.20 21.62
N TYR A 108 -29.30 0.99 20.97
CA TYR A 108 -28.14 1.86 21.01
C TYR A 108 -27.69 2.21 19.60
N ILE A 109 -27.45 3.49 19.35
CA ILE A 109 -26.91 3.99 18.09
C ILE A 109 -25.56 4.64 18.43
N PRO A 110 -24.43 4.10 17.94
CA PRO A 110 -23.12 4.61 18.29
C PRO A 110 -22.92 6.02 17.72
N GLU A 111 -22.27 6.88 18.50
CA GLU A 111 -21.81 8.18 18.01
C GLU A 111 -20.55 7.96 17.17
N VAL A 112 -20.60 8.41 15.91
CA VAL A 112 -19.50 8.25 14.95
C VAL A 112 -19.25 9.60 14.28
N SER A 113 -18.04 10.13 14.47
CA SER A 113 -17.65 11.45 13.95
C SER A 113 -17.27 11.41 12.47
N SER A 114 -16.71 10.29 12.00
CA SER A 114 -16.26 10.11 10.62
C SER A 114 -16.16 8.62 10.24
N PRO A 115 -16.08 8.26 8.95
CA PRO A 115 -15.95 6.87 8.52
C PRO A 115 -14.70 6.13 9.02
N SER A 116 -13.68 6.85 9.48
CA SER A 116 -12.43 6.30 10.03
C SER A 116 -12.32 6.49 11.54
N ASP A 117 -13.41 6.83 12.22
CA ASP A 117 -13.44 7.03 13.66
C ASP A 117 -13.22 5.70 14.40
N THR A 118 -12.17 5.62 15.20
CA THR A 118 -11.82 4.45 16.01
C THR A 118 -12.16 4.63 17.49
N SER A 119 -12.85 5.71 17.88
CA SER A 119 -13.16 6.02 19.30
C SER A 119 -14.08 5.00 19.99
N ASN A 120 -14.84 4.22 19.22
CA ASN A 120 -15.67 3.13 19.74
C ASN A 120 -14.89 1.81 19.94
N PHE A 121 -13.57 1.82 19.77
CA PHE A 121 -12.67 0.69 19.97
C PHE A 121 -11.57 1.04 20.99
N ASP A 122 -11.21 0.08 21.83
CA ASP A 122 -10.07 0.19 22.75
C ASP A 122 -8.78 -0.19 22.00
N VAL A 123 -7.99 0.81 21.58
CA VAL A 123 -6.79 0.63 20.75
C VAL A 123 -5.55 0.87 21.62
N ASP A 124 -4.83 -0.20 21.95
CA ASP A 124 -3.53 -0.13 22.63
C ASP A 124 -2.40 0.18 21.61
N ASP A 125 -1.83 1.38 21.70
CA ASP A 125 -0.74 1.86 20.81
C ASP A 125 0.54 0.98 20.85
N THR A 126 0.67 0.09 21.83
CA THR A 126 1.84 -0.79 22.04
C THR A 126 1.79 -2.13 21.29
N ASP A 127 0.65 -2.51 20.71
CA ASP A 127 0.44 -3.84 20.13
C ASP A 127 0.69 -3.93 18.62
N VAL A 128 1.25 -2.88 17.99
CA VAL A 128 1.83 -2.96 16.64
C VAL A 128 3.13 -3.77 16.69
N ARG A 129 3.04 -5.06 16.99
CA ARG A 129 4.14 -6.00 16.89
C ARG A 129 4.37 -6.27 15.42
N THR A 130 5.41 -5.66 14.85
CA THR A 130 5.95 -6.08 13.55
C THR A 130 6.32 -7.56 13.68
N SER A 131 5.59 -8.43 13.00
CA SER A 131 5.77 -9.88 13.12
C SER A 131 7.21 -10.27 12.78
N ASP A 132 7.89 -10.92 13.72
CA ASP A 132 9.25 -11.43 13.57
C ASP A 132 9.32 -12.73 12.72
N ALA A 133 8.19 -13.17 12.17
CA ALA A 133 8.07 -14.39 11.40
C ALA A 133 8.87 -14.30 10.08
N VAL A 134 9.87 -15.17 9.93
CA VAL A 134 10.64 -15.31 8.69
C VAL A 134 9.97 -16.35 7.80
N PRO A 135 9.87 -16.14 6.47
CA PRO A 135 9.38 -17.16 5.55
C PRO A 135 10.19 -18.48 5.71
N PRO A 136 9.54 -19.65 5.70
CA PRO A 136 10.22 -20.93 5.74
C PRO A 136 11.23 -21.08 4.59
N ALA A 137 12.27 -21.90 4.80
CA ALA A 137 13.29 -22.13 3.77
C ALA A 137 12.68 -22.77 2.50
N ALA A 138 12.80 -22.07 1.37
CA ALA A 138 12.30 -22.54 0.08
C ALA A 138 13.23 -23.60 -0.53
N ASN A 139 12.66 -24.73 -0.97
CA ASN A 139 13.37 -25.71 -1.79
C ASN A 139 13.56 -25.17 -3.23
N SER A 140 14.70 -25.45 -3.86
CA SER A 140 15.08 -24.88 -5.17
C SER A 140 14.28 -25.44 -6.35
N ALA A 141 13.66 -26.62 -6.19
CA ALA A 141 12.86 -27.25 -7.24
C ALA A 141 11.40 -26.76 -7.25
N PHE A 142 10.76 -26.70 -6.08
CA PHE A 142 9.40 -26.20 -5.88
C PHE A 142 9.18 -26.00 -4.37
N SER A 143 8.87 -24.77 -3.94
CA SER A 143 8.76 -24.46 -2.51
C SER A 143 7.37 -24.69 -1.94
N ALA A 144 6.32 -24.66 -2.77
CA ALA A 144 4.91 -24.84 -2.40
C ALA A 144 4.38 -23.89 -1.30
N LEU A 145 5.17 -22.91 -0.84
CA LEU A 145 4.87 -22.11 0.35
C LEU A 145 3.59 -21.27 0.22
N HIS A 146 3.21 -20.92 -1.00
CA HIS A 146 2.00 -20.15 -1.28
C HIS A 146 0.78 -21.00 -1.61
N LEU A 147 0.91 -22.33 -1.76
CA LEU A 147 -0.23 -23.20 -2.04
C LEU A 147 -1.36 -23.09 -1.00
N PRO A 148 -1.09 -22.95 0.31
CA PRO A 148 -2.15 -22.75 1.32
C PRO A 148 -3.00 -21.49 1.10
N PHE A 149 -2.53 -20.52 0.31
CA PHE A 149 -3.24 -19.26 0.04
C PHE A 149 -3.90 -19.24 -1.35
N VAL A 150 -3.80 -20.31 -2.12
CA VAL A 150 -4.49 -20.40 -3.42
C VAL A 150 -5.99 -20.44 -3.17
N GLY A 151 -6.73 -19.55 -3.85
CA GLY A 151 -8.17 -19.35 -3.63
C GLY A 151 -8.50 -18.37 -2.50
N PHE A 152 -7.50 -17.83 -1.79
CA PHE A 152 -7.74 -16.82 -0.75
C PHE A 152 -8.19 -15.47 -1.32
N SER A 153 -7.69 -15.11 -2.51
CA SER A 153 -8.02 -13.83 -3.15
C SER A 153 -9.50 -13.75 -3.53
N PHE A 154 -10.22 -12.84 -2.88
CA PHE A 154 -11.62 -12.54 -3.18
C PHE A 154 -11.78 -11.09 -3.63
N THR A 155 -12.67 -10.84 -4.60
CA THR A 155 -12.99 -9.49 -5.07
C THR A 155 -14.50 -9.35 -5.23
N GLN A 156 -15.12 -8.60 -4.31
CA GLN A 156 -16.55 -8.37 -4.31
C GLN A 156 -17.01 -7.67 -5.62
N GLY A 157 -18.10 -8.16 -6.21
CA GLY A 157 -18.65 -7.60 -7.46
C GLY A 157 -17.94 -8.06 -8.73
N SER A 158 -16.87 -8.85 -8.62
CA SER A 158 -16.20 -9.44 -9.78
C SER A 158 -16.95 -10.68 -10.28
N CYS A 159 -17.18 -10.78 -11.60
CA CYS A 159 -17.83 -11.94 -12.23
C CYS A 159 -16.95 -13.20 -12.24
N ILE A 160 -15.66 -13.07 -11.95
CA ILE A 160 -14.69 -14.17 -11.83
C ILE A 160 -14.40 -14.55 -10.37
N SER A 161 -15.00 -13.86 -9.40
CA SER A 161 -14.91 -14.27 -7.99
C SER A 161 -15.73 -15.54 -7.76
N ASP A 162 -15.53 -16.19 -6.61
CA ASP A 162 -16.28 -17.39 -6.22
C ASP A 162 -17.81 -17.17 -6.14
N LEU A 163 -18.24 -15.92 -5.95
CA LEU A 163 -19.66 -15.51 -5.98
C LEU A 163 -20.12 -15.03 -7.37
N GLY A 164 -19.18 -14.85 -8.30
CA GLY A 164 -19.41 -14.41 -9.66
C GLY A 164 -19.87 -15.56 -10.56
N CYS A 165 -20.54 -15.21 -11.66
CA CYS A 165 -20.90 -16.16 -12.70
C CYS A 165 -20.42 -15.62 -14.05
N ILE A 166 -19.54 -16.37 -14.73
CA ILE A 166 -19.05 -16.04 -16.06
C ILE A 166 -20.07 -16.52 -17.10
N SER A 167 -21.11 -15.73 -17.33
CA SER A 167 -22.13 -16.01 -18.35
C SER A 167 -21.60 -15.93 -19.80
N ALA A 168 -20.40 -15.36 -19.99
CA ALA A 168 -19.78 -15.14 -21.30
C ALA A 168 -19.31 -16.43 -22.01
N LEU A 169 -18.95 -17.49 -21.27
CA LEU A 169 -18.49 -18.76 -21.87
C LEU A 169 -19.61 -19.48 -22.65
N SER A 170 -20.87 -19.35 -22.22
CA SER A 170 -22.01 -19.99 -22.92
C SER A 170 -22.32 -19.37 -24.30
N GLN A 171 -21.93 -18.11 -24.54
CA GLN A 171 -22.14 -17.44 -25.83
C GLN A 171 -21.01 -17.69 -26.82
N THR A 172 -19.77 -17.76 -26.35
CA THR A 172 -18.62 -18.11 -27.19
C THR A 172 -18.68 -19.58 -27.63
N ASP A 173 -19.06 -20.51 -26.75
CA ASP A 173 -19.19 -21.92 -27.11
C ASP A 173 -20.25 -22.14 -28.21
N LYS A 174 -21.41 -21.47 -28.11
CA LYS A 174 -22.44 -21.51 -29.16
C LYS A 174 -21.95 -20.94 -30.49
N ARG A 175 -21.13 -19.89 -30.45
CA ARG A 175 -20.62 -19.24 -31.66
C ARG A 175 -19.51 -20.03 -32.33
N VAL A 176 -18.67 -20.72 -31.54
CA VAL A 176 -17.67 -21.66 -32.04
C VAL A 176 -18.36 -22.86 -32.69
N GLN A 177 -19.41 -23.41 -32.09
CA GLN A 177 -20.16 -24.55 -32.63
C GLN A 177 -20.82 -24.22 -34.00
N ILE A 178 -21.38 -23.01 -34.15
CA ILE A 178 -21.94 -22.53 -35.42
C ILE A 178 -20.85 -22.40 -36.49
N LEU A 179 -19.69 -21.86 -36.12
CA LEU A 179 -18.56 -21.70 -37.04
C LEU A 179 -17.95 -23.05 -37.45
N GLU A 180 -17.92 -24.03 -36.55
CA GLU A 180 -17.46 -25.40 -36.86
C GLU A 180 -18.40 -26.09 -37.85
N GLU A 181 -19.73 -25.95 -37.69
CA GLU A 181 -20.70 -26.46 -38.66
C GLU A 181 -20.61 -25.77 -40.02
N GLU A 182 -20.39 -24.47 -40.04
CA GLU A 182 -20.23 -23.69 -41.28
C GLU A 182 -18.94 -24.07 -42.02
N ASN A 183 -17.85 -24.28 -41.29
CA ASN A 183 -16.57 -24.71 -41.85
C ASN A 183 -16.65 -26.14 -42.41
N ALA A 184 -17.36 -27.05 -41.74
CA ALA A 184 -17.62 -28.39 -42.24
C ALA A 184 -18.43 -28.39 -43.56
N ARG A 185 -19.44 -27.51 -43.68
CA ARG A 185 -20.20 -27.35 -44.94
C ARG A 185 -19.34 -26.80 -46.06
N LEU A 186 -18.48 -25.83 -45.79
CA LEU A 186 -17.57 -25.28 -46.80
C LEU A 186 -16.56 -26.32 -47.30
N ILE A 187 -16.04 -27.17 -46.41
CA ILE A 187 -15.16 -28.28 -46.79
C ILE A 187 -15.90 -29.28 -47.69
N GLN A 188 -17.15 -29.61 -47.37
CA GLN A 188 -17.99 -30.49 -48.18
C GLN A 188 -18.21 -29.92 -49.60
N ILE A 189 -18.51 -28.61 -49.70
CA ILE A 189 -18.70 -27.92 -50.98
C ILE A 189 -17.40 -27.91 -51.81
N ILE A 190 -16.26 -27.72 -51.17
CA ILE A 190 -14.95 -27.75 -51.84
C ILE A 190 -14.64 -29.16 -52.36
N ASP A 191 -14.92 -30.21 -51.60
CA ASP A 191 -14.73 -31.60 -52.05
C ASP A 191 -15.68 -31.96 -53.20
N ASP A 192 -16.92 -31.50 -53.16
CA ASP A 192 -17.88 -31.67 -54.27
C ASP A 192 -17.39 -30.96 -55.55
N MET A 193 -16.83 -29.74 -55.43
CA MET A 193 -16.22 -29.02 -56.55
C MET A 193 -14.94 -29.72 -57.08
N LYS A 194 -14.17 -30.35 -56.20
CA LYS A 194 -12.94 -31.08 -56.56
C LYS A 194 -13.26 -32.39 -57.28
N ASN A 195 -14.36 -33.05 -56.90
CA ASN A 195 -14.87 -34.24 -57.58
C ASN A 195 -15.43 -33.93 -58.99
N HIS A 196 -15.91 -32.72 -59.23
CA HIS A 196 -16.36 -32.28 -60.57
C HIS A 196 -15.25 -31.88 -61.55
N SER A 197 -13.98 -31.82 -61.12
CA SER A 197 -12.85 -31.38 -61.97
C SER A 197 -11.86 -32.49 -62.38
N SER A 198 -12.18 -33.77 -62.12
CA SER A 198 -11.30 -34.89 -62.44
C SER A 198 -11.72 -35.66 -63.71
N ILE A 199 -11.44 -35.09 -64.88
CA ILE A 199 -11.22 -35.88 -66.11
C ILE A 199 -9.94 -35.41 -66.81
N SER A 200 -9.02 -36.38 -66.98
CA SER A 200 -7.95 -36.48 -67.99
C SER A 200 -6.47 -36.21 -67.59
N HIS A 201 -5.77 -37.34 -67.45
CA HIS A 201 -4.41 -37.67 -67.95
C HIS A 201 -3.13 -37.29 -67.17
N SER A 202 -2.61 -38.33 -66.48
CA SER A 202 -1.24 -38.92 -66.52
C SER A 202 0.01 -38.04 -66.36
N SER A 203 0.74 -38.30 -65.26
CA SER A 203 2.18 -38.01 -65.09
C SER A 203 3.05 -38.84 -66.04
N PRO A 204 4.30 -38.39 -66.36
CA PRO A 204 5.44 -38.71 -65.49
C PRO A 204 6.58 -37.65 -65.41
N GLY A 205 7.31 -37.65 -64.29
CA GLY A 205 8.79 -37.65 -64.32
C GLY A 205 9.59 -36.34 -64.27
N ILE A 206 9.96 -35.96 -63.03
CA ILE A 206 11.16 -35.29 -62.48
C ILE A 206 12.34 -34.87 -63.41
N SER A 207 12.81 -33.62 -63.21
CA SER A 207 14.17 -33.01 -63.39
C SER A 207 14.51 -32.23 -64.69
N PRO A 208 15.58 -31.39 -64.75
CA PRO A 208 15.63 -30.00 -64.29
C PRO A 208 16.12 -29.04 -65.42
N ASP A 209 15.34 -28.04 -65.85
CA ASP A 209 15.87 -27.03 -66.77
C ASP A 209 15.11 -25.68 -66.74
N SER A 210 15.09 -25.05 -65.56
CA SER A 210 14.37 -23.77 -65.34
C SER A 210 15.05 -22.54 -65.95
N ASN A 211 16.24 -22.65 -66.54
CA ASN A 211 16.99 -21.48 -67.02
C ASN A 211 16.76 -21.16 -68.51
N ASN A 212 16.12 -22.06 -69.27
CA ASN A 212 15.84 -21.85 -70.69
C ASN A 212 14.42 -21.32 -70.95
N ALA A 213 13.48 -21.58 -70.04
CA ALA A 213 12.10 -21.07 -70.11
C ALA A 213 12.02 -19.57 -69.80
N THR A 214 12.80 -19.11 -68.80
CA THR A 214 12.85 -17.70 -68.41
C THR A 214 13.40 -16.81 -69.53
N ARG A 215 14.34 -17.33 -70.32
CA ARG A 215 14.93 -16.61 -71.47
C ARG A 215 13.96 -16.51 -72.64
N LYS A 216 13.22 -17.58 -72.94
CA LYS A 216 12.15 -17.57 -73.96
C LYS A 216 10.99 -16.66 -73.59
N LEU A 217 10.57 -16.67 -72.32
CA LEU A 217 9.55 -15.74 -71.80
C LEU A 217 10.04 -14.29 -71.84
N GLN A 218 11.33 -14.04 -71.58
CA GLN A 218 11.90 -12.70 -71.67
C GLN A 218 11.95 -12.20 -73.13
N ASP A 219 12.31 -13.05 -74.09
CA ASP A 219 12.31 -12.71 -75.52
C ASP A 219 10.88 -12.51 -76.06
N GLU A 220 9.93 -13.29 -75.57
CA GLU A 220 8.50 -13.17 -75.90
C GLU A 220 7.87 -11.91 -75.29
N ILE A 221 8.23 -11.56 -74.06
CA ILE A 221 7.86 -10.27 -73.44
C ILE A 221 8.46 -9.10 -74.23
N ASN A 222 9.71 -9.19 -74.67
CA ASN A 222 10.34 -8.13 -75.47
C ASN A 222 9.71 -7.99 -76.86
N MET A 223 9.32 -9.10 -77.50
CA MET A 223 8.56 -9.07 -78.76
C MET A 223 7.15 -8.50 -78.58
N LEU A 224 6.43 -8.90 -77.52
CA LEU A 224 5.09 -8.38 -77.22
C LEU A 224 5.12 -6.89 -76.83
N THR A 225 6.18 -6.44 -76.14
CA THR A 225 6.37 -5.03 -75.80
C THR A 225 6.62 -4.19 -77.05
N LYS A 226 7.42 -4.70 -78.00
CA LYS A 226 7.64 -4.06 -79.30
C LYS A 226 6.36 -4.03 -80.16
N ARG A 227 5.58 -5.11 -80.13
CA ARG A 227 4.27 -5.22 -80.80
C ARG A 227 3.25 -4.23 -80.22
N ASN A 228 3.24 -4.05 -78.89
CA ASN A 228 2.40 -3.05 -78.24
C ASN A 228 2.79 -1.61 -78.60
N CYS A 229 4.08 -1.29 -78.65
CA CYS A 229 4.53 0.03 -79.13
C CYS A 229 4.16 0.27 -80.61
N GLU A 230 4.23 -0.75 -81.47
CA GLU A 230 3.78 -0.67 -82.86
C GLU A 230 2.25 -0.50 -82.98
N LEU A 231 1.47 -1.22 -82.17
CA LEU A 231 0.01 -1.11 -82.12
C LEU A 231 -0.46 0.23 -81.54
N GLU A 232 0.21 0.78 -80.53
CA GLU A 232 -0.07 2.11 -79.98
C GLU A 232 0.25 3.23 -80.98
N SER A 233 1.29 3.07 -81.80
CA SER A 233 1.60 4.00 -82.88
C SER A 233 0.59 3.92 -84.04
N GLN A 234 0.06 2.72 -84.31
CA GLN A 234 -1.05 2.49 -85.26
C GLN A 234 -2.39 3.05 -84.73
N LEU A 235 -2.66 2.96 -83.44
CA LEU A 235 -3.84 3.56 -82.78
C LEU A 235 -3.80 5.09 -82.77
N LYS A 236 -2.61 5.71 -82.74
CA LYS A 236 -2.44 7.18 -82.84
C LYS A 236 -2.57 7.75 -84.25
N SER A 237 -2.60 6.90 -85.29
CA SER A 237 -2.63 7.31 -86.71
C SER A 237 -3.91 6.94 -87.46
N MET A 238 -4.91 6.36 -86.80
CA MET A 238 -6.23 6.16 -87.38
C MET A 238 -7.16 7.34 -87.07
N ASP A 239 -7.31 8.22 -88.06
CA ASP A 239 -8.44 9.14 -88.17
C ASP A 239 -9.75 8.35 -88.11
N VAL A 240 -10.67 8.81 -87.27
CA VAL A 240 -12.00 8.24 -87.03
C VAL A 240 -12.83 8.19 -88.32
N PRO A 241 -13.27 7.01 -88.78
CA PRO A 241 -14.40 6.91 -89.69
C PRO A 241 -15.65 6.49 -88.90
N ARG A 242 -16.69 7.31 -89.05
CA ARG A 242 -18.08 7.02 -88.74
C ARG A 242 -18.47 5.62 -89.20
N GLU A 243 -18.89 4.77 -88.27
CA GLU A 243 -19.93 3.75 -88.48
C GLU A 243 -20.37 3.17 -87.13
N LEU A 244 -21.24 3.90 -86.44
CA LEU A 244 -21.96 3.42 -85.26
C LEU A 244 -23.35 2.96 -85.70
N ARG A 245 -23.47 1.71 -86.17
CA ARG A 245 -24.75 0.99 -86.19
C ARG A 245 -24.50 -0.50 -85.91
N THR A 246 -25.36 -1.01 -85.04
CA THR A 246 -25.57 -2.41 -84.60
C THR A 246 -24.53 -2.99 -83.62
N LEU A 247 -24.66 -2.64 -82.35
CA LEU A 247 -24.28 -3.50 -81.23
C LEU A 247 -25.55 -3.95 -80.52
N ASP A 248 -25.67 -5.26 -80.33
CA ASP A 248 -26.78 -5.92 -79.64
C ASP A 248 -26.86 -5.47 -78.17
N ASN A 249 -28.07 -5.26 -77.64
CA ASN A 249 -28.32 -4.70 -76.31
C ASN A 249 -27.76 -5.61 -75.17
N GLY A 250 -27.53 -6.89 -75.44
CA GLY A 250 -27.01 -7.86 -74.48
C GLY A 250 -25.53 -7.66 -74.10
N ASP A 251 -24.68 -7.28 -75.05
CA ASP A 251 -23.24 -7.13 -74.80
C ASP A 251 -22.92 -5.83 -74.05
N MET A 252 -23.73 -4.78 -74.22
CA MET A 252 -23.66 -3.54 -73.43
C MET A 252 -24.06 -3.73 -71.96
N MET A 253 -24.92 -4.70 -71.65
CA MET A 253 -25.28 -5.05 -70.27
C MET A 253 -24.14 -5.83 -69.59
N LYS A 254 -23.60 -6.86 -70.26
CA LYS A 254 -22.45 -7.63 -69.76
C LYS A 254 -21.21 -6.77 -69.53
N PHE A 255 -20.95 -5.82 -70.41
CA PHE A 255 -19.85 -4.87 -70.24
C PHE A 255 -20.03 -4.00 -68.99
N ARG A 256 -21.24 -3.48 -68.74
CA ARG A 256 -21.54 -2.73 -67.50
C ARG A 256 -21.44 -3.58 -66.24
N GLU A 257 -21.80 -4.86 -66.30
CA GLU A 257 -21.66 -5.79 -65.17
C GLU A 257 -20.19 -6.09 -64.86
N LEU A 258 -19.38 -6.35 -65.88
CA LEU A 258 -17.93 -6.53 -65.73
C LEU A 258 -17.24 -5.26 -65.19
N GLU A 259 -17.65 -4.07 -65.65
CA GLU A 259 -17.15 -2.79 -65.10
C GLU A 259 -17.55 -2.56 -63.63
N LYS A 260 -18.72 -3.05 -63.20
CA LYS A 260 -19.12 -3.01 -61.80
C LYS A 260 -18.28 -3.99 -60.98
N LEU A 261 -18.10 -5.22 -61.47
CA LEU A 261 -17.29 -6.23 -60.80
C LEU A 261 -15.83 -5.78 -60.63
N VAL A 262 -15.23 -5.19 -61.67
CA VAL A 262 -13.87 -4.62 -61.61
C VAL A 262 -13.77 -3.48 -60.60
N ARG A 263 -14.81 -2.64 -60.46
CA ARG A 263 -14.87 -1.60 -59.42
C ARG A 263 -14.97 -2.18 -58.02
N CYS A 264 -15.82 -3.19 -57.81
CA CYS A 264 -15.92 -3.88 -56.52
C CYS A 264 -14.59 -4.53 -56.12
N LEU A 265 -13.96 -5.28 -57.02
CA LEU A 265 -12.66 -5.93 -56.77
C LEU A 265 -11.53 -4.91 -56.49
N ARG A 266 -11.60 -3.71 -57.06
CA ARG A 266 -10.64 -2.63 -56.74
C ARG A 266 -10.85 -2.10 -55.32
N LEU A 267 -12.10 -1.90 -54.89
CA LEU A 267 -12.41 -1.48 -53.54
C LEU A 267 -12.01 -2.54 -52.50
N GLU A 268 -12.31 -3.81 -52.76
CA GLU A 268 -11.87 -4.92 -51.90
C GLU A 268 -10.34 -5.00 -51.81
N LYS A 269 -9.63 -4.80 -52.91
CA LYS A 269 -8.16 -4.75 -52.91
C LYS A 269 -7.64 -3.58 -52.06
N GLU A 270 -8.25 -2.40 -52.14
CA GLU A 270 -7.88 -1.24 -51.34
C GLU A 270 -8.15 -1.47 -49.84
N GLU A 271 -9.27 -2.12 -49.52
CA GLU A 271 -9.64 -2.49 -48.15
C GLU A 271 -8.66 -3.52 -47.56
N VAL A 272 -8.32 -4.58 -48.30
CA VAL A 272 -7.34 -5.58 -47.87
C VAL A 272 -5.94 -4.99 -47.69
N ILE A 273 -5.54 -4.00 -48.52
CA ILE A 273 -4.26 -3.29 -48.35
C ILE A 273 -4.27 -2.47 -47.07
N LYS A 274 -5.39 -1.78 -46.77
CA LYS A 274 -5.55 -1.03 -45.53
C LYS A 274 -5.48 -1.94 -44.32
N ASP A 275 -6.22 -3.05 -44.32
CA ASP A 275 -6.21 -4.03 -43.22
C ASP A 275 -4.81 -4.63 -43.00
N LYS A 276 -4.06 -4.90 -44.07
CA LYS A 276 -2.67 -5.35 -43.99
C LYS A 276 -1.77 -4.31 -43.32
N LEU A 277 -1.91 -3.04 -43.66
CA LEU A 277 -1.11 -1.97 -43.06
C LEU A 277 -1.46 -1.79 -41.57
N ASP A 278 -2.74 -1.82 -41.23
CA ASP A 278 -3.23 -1.72 -39.85
C ASP A 278 -2.72 -2.90 -39.01
N ALA A 279 -2.70 -4.12 -39.57
CA ALA A 279 -2.14 -5.30 -38.92
C ALA A 279 -0.61 -5.19 -38.73
N GLN A 280 0.11 -4.65 -39.70
CA GLN A 280 1.55 -4.41 -39.60
C GLN A 280 1.90 -3.35 -38.53
N GLU A 281 1.08 -2.31 -38.39
CA GLU A 281 1.26 -1.29 -37.36
C GLU A 281 0.97 -1.85 -35.95
N LYS A 282 -0.08 -2.65 -35.80
CA LYS A 282 -0.38 -3.37 -34.55
C LYS A 282 0.77 -4.30 -34.13
N LEU A 283 1.34 -5.06 -35.08
CA LEU A 283 2.47 -5.96 -34.79
C LEU A 283 3.69 -5.17 -34.27
N LYS A 284 4.01 -4.03 -34.88
CA LYS A 284 5.11 -3.16 -34.42
C LYS A 284 4.87 -2.60 -33.03
N LEU A 285 3.62 -2.24 -32.71
CA LEU A 285 3.26 -1.77 -31.38
C LEU A 285 3.46 -2.87 -30.33
N GLN A 286 2.99 -4.10 -30.62
CA GLN A 286 3.19 -5.25 -29.75
C GLN A 286 4.67 -5.60 -29.56
N GLU A 287 5.50 -5.48 -30.60
CA GLU A 287 6.95 -5.69 -30.49
C GLU A 287 7.63 -4.67 -29.58
N LYS A 288 7.16 -3.41 -29.60
CA LYS A 288 7.65 -2.35 -28.73
C LYS A 288 7.22 -2.60 -27.28
N GLU A 289 5.95 -2.91 -27.06
CA GLU A 289 5.41 -3.24 -25.73
C GLU A 289 6.14 -4.43 -25.11
N LEU A 290 6.45 -5.47 -25.90
CA LEU A 290 7.20 -6.63 -25.43
C LEU A 290 8.64 -6.27 -25.02
N LYS A 291 9.31 -5.39 -25.77
CA LYS A 291 10.65 -4.90 -25.42
C LYS A 291 10.63 -4.08 -24.13
N ASP A 292 9.64 -3.21 -23.97
CA ASP A 292 9.47 -2.38 -22.79
C ASP A 292 9.14 -3.24 -21.55
N ALA A 293 8.31 -4.27 -21.70
CA ALA A 293 8.04 -5.24 -20.64
C ALA A 293 9.30 -6.03 -20.22
N LEU A 294 10.15 -6.42 -21.19
CA LEU A 294 11.41 -7.11 -20.92
C LEU A 294 12.43 -6.22 -20.20
N THR A 295 12.53 -4.93 -20.54
CA THR A 295 13.43 -3.99 -19.85
C THR A 295 12.94 -3.71 -18.44
N GLN A 296 11.64 -3.51 -18.25
CA GLN A 296 11.04 -3.36 -16.92
C GLN A 296 11.27 -4.59 -16.04
N ARG A 297 11.10 -5.80 -16.58
CA ARG A 297 11.39 -7.05 -15.85
C ARG A 297 12.86 -7.11 -15.40
N LYS A 298 13.81 -6.67 -16.22
CA LYS A 298 15.24 -6.66 -15.85
C LYS A 298 15.55 -5.67 -14.73
N LEU A 299 14.96 -4.47 -14.78
CA LEU A 299 15.07 -3.47 -13.71
C LEU A 299 14.49 -3.99 -12.40
N ALA A 300 13.27 -4.53 -12.43
CA ALA A 300 12.63 -5.12 -11.25
C ALA A 300 13.45 -6.28 -10.66
N MET A 301 14.08 -7.11 -11.50
CA MET A 301 14.98 -8.16 -11.03
C MET A 301 16.24 -7.61 -10.36
N ALA A 302 16.81 -6.50 -10.86
CA ALA A 302 17.98 -5.86 -10.26
C ALA A 302 17.62 -5.26 -8.89
N GLU A 303 16.51 -4.52 -8.82
CA GLU A 303 15.99 -3.94 -7.58
C GLU A 303 15.67 -5.02 -6.54
N TYR A 304 15.03 -6.11 -6.96
CA TYR A 304 14.77 -7.26 -6.09
C TYR A 304 16.06 -7.86 -5.51
N THR A 305 17.11 -7.95 -6.34
CA THR A 305 18.41 -8.48 -5.89
C THR A 305 19.04 -7.56 -4.85
N GLU A 306 19.01 -6.25 -5.07
CA GLU A 306 19.53 -5.25 -4.12
C GLU A 306 18.79 -5.28 -2.77
N VAL A 307 17.45 -5.34 -2.82
CA VAL A 307 16.63 -5.45 -1.60
C VAL A 307 16.90 -6.77 -0.88
N SER A 308 17.04 -7.88 -1.61
CA SER A 308 17.38 -9.18 -1.04
C SER A 308 18.75 -9.16 -0.33
N ASP A 309 19.76 -8.54 -0.94
CA ASP A 309 21.09 -8.40 -0.35
C ASP A 309 21.04 -7.52 0.91
N LYS A 310 20.29 -6.41 0.88
CA LYS A 310 20.12 -5.53 2.04
C LYS A 310 19.39 -6.24 3.19
N LEU A 311 18.38 -7.03 2.87
CA LEU A 311 17.65 -7.84 3.85
C LEU A 311 18.55 -8.90 4.49
N SER A 312 19.45 -9.51 3.71
CA SER A 312 20.46 -10.44 4.22
C SER A 312 21.41 -9.75 5.20
N GLU A 313 21.89 -8.55 4.88
CA GLU A 313 22.77 -7.76 5.75
C GLU A 313 22.08 -7.37 7.07
N LEU A 314 20.84 -6.90 7.00
CA LEU A 314 20.05 -6.54 8.19
C LEU A 314 19.76 -7.75 9.07
N ARG A 315 19.48 -8.93 8.48
CA ARG A 315 19.32 -10.18 9.23
C ARG A 315 20.60 -10.56 9.99
N GLN A 316 21.77 -10.44 9.37
CA GLN A 316 23.05 -10.67 10.05
C GLN A 316 23.27 -9.67 11.20
N GLN A 317 22.91 -8.40 11.01
CA GLN A 317 23.02 -7.38 12.05
C GLN A 317 22.06 -7.64 13.23
N LYS A 318 20.80 -8.01 12.96
CA LYS A 318 19.82 -8.41 13.99
C LYS A 318 20.36 -9.59 14.82
N GLN A 319 20.91 -10.61 14.16
CA GLN A 319 21.47 -11.78 14.84
C GLN A 319 22.64 -11.42 15.76
N LYS A 320 23.52 -10.49 15.32
CA LYS A 320 24.64 -10.00 16.13
C LYS A 320 24.16 -9.23 17.36
N LEU A 321 23.21 -8.30 17.20
CA LEU A 321 22.65 -7.52 18.31
C LEU A 321 21.91 -8.41 19.30
N SER A 322 21.10 -9.36 18.81
CA SER A 322 20.39 -10.32 19.66
C SER A 322 21.35 -11.18 20.49
N ARG A 323 22.53 -11.52 19.96
CA ARG A 323 23.58 -12.20 20.74
C ARG A 323 24.16 -11.28 21.82
N GLN A 324 24.44 -10.02 21.50
CA GLN A 324 24.95 -9.05 22.48
C GLN A 324 23.97 -8.80 23.63
N VAL A 325 22.66 -8.77 23.35
CA VAL A 325 21.64 -8.64 24.40
C VAL A 325 21.67 -9.85 25.34
N ARG A 326 21.71 -11.09 24.81
CA ARG A 326 21.83 -12.29 25.63
C ARG A 326 23.10 -12.30 26.50
N ASP A 327 24.24 -11.95 25.90
CA ASP A 327 25.51 -11.88 26.64
C ASP A 327 25.41 -10.85 27.80
N LYS A 328 24.70 -9.72 27.58
CA LYS A 328 24.46 -8.70 28.62
C LYS A 328 23.45 -9.12 29.69
N GLU A 329 22.42 -9.88 29.31
CA GLU A 329 21.46 -10.48 30.25
C GLU A 329 22.16 -11.48 31.18
N GLU A 330 23.04 -12.33 30.64
CA GLU A 330 23.86 -13.26 31.42
C GLU A 330 24.81 -12.51 32.38
N GLU A 331 25.48 -11.44 31.91
CA GLU A 331 26.31 -10.59 32.78
C GLU A 331 25.51 -9.97 33.94
N LEU A 332 24.28 -9.52 33.66
CA LEU A 332 23.38 -8.94 34.67
C LEU A 332 22.96 -9.99 35.70
N GLU A 333 22.62 -11.20 35.26
CA GLU A 333 22.21 -12.30 36.14
C GLU A 333 23.35 -12.70 37.10
N VAL A 334 24.59 -12.78 36.59
CA VAL A 334 25.79 -13.02 37.41
C VAL A 334 26.00 -11.89 38.43
N ALA A 335 25.81 -10.63 38.01
CA ALA A 335 25.92 -9.49 38.93
C ALA A 335 24.84 -9.53 40.03
N MET A 336 23.60 -9.90 39.69
CA MET A 336 22.51 -10.05 40.66
C MET A 336 22.80 -11.14 41.69
N GLN A 337 23.27 -12.32 41.25
CA GLN A 337 23.68 -13.40 42.17
C GLN A 337 24.79 -12.95 43.13
N LYS A 338 25.73 -12.13 42.65
CA LYS A 338 26.79 -11.56 43.47
C LYS A 338 26.25 -10.58 44.52
N VAL A 339 25.28 -9.73 44.14
CA VAL A 339 24.60 -8.82 45.07
C VAL A 339 23.87 -9.59 46.16
N ASP A 340 23.18 -10.68 45.83
CA ASP A 340 22.47 -11.49 46.82
C ASP A 340 23.41 -12.22 47.78
N THR A 341 24.56 -12.68 47.28
CA THR A 341 25.63 -13.24 48.11
C THR A 341 26.15 -12.20 49.10
N LEU A 342 26.47 -10.99 48.63
CA LEU A 342 26.92 -9.90 49.50
C LEU A 342 25.86 -9.50 50.53
N ARG A 343 24.57 -9.47 50.16
CA ARG A 343 23.47 -9.24 51.10
C ARG A 343 23.35 -10.32 52.16
N HIS A 344 23.68 -11.57 51.84
CA HIS A 344 23.72 -12.66 52.81
C HIS A 344 24.90 -12.48 53.78
N ASP A 345 26.08 -12.15 53.27
CA ASP A 345 27.29 -11.94 54.08
C ASP A 345 27.13 -10.75 55.03
N ILE A 346 26.51 -9.64 54.58
CA ILE A 346 26.19 -8.49 55.43
C ILE A 346 25.28 -8.92 56.59
N ARG A 347 24.20 -9.67 56.33
CA ARG A 347 23.30 -10.17 57.40
C ARG A 347 24.04 -11.06 58.41
N LYS A 348 24.97 -11.89 57.93
CA LYS A 348 25.80 -12.75 58.80
C LYS A 348 26.76 -11.92 59.65
N ALA A 349 27.42 -10.92 59.06
CA ALA A 349 28.31 -10.01 59.76
C ALA A 349 27.58 -9.19 60.84
N GLU A 350 26.37 -8.69 60.53
CA GLU A 350 25.53 -7.98 61.49
C GLU A 350 25.12 -8.85 62.68
N LYS A 351 24.79 -10.12 62.44
CA LYS A 351 24.49 -11.08 63.51
C LYS A 351 25.69 -11.28 64.42
N LEU A 352 26.88 -11.48 63.83
CA LEU A 352 28.12 -11.66 64.60
C LEU A 352 28.47 -10.41 65.41
N ARG A 353 28.23 -9.21 64.85
CA ARG A 353 28.44 -7.94 65.55
C ARG A 353 27.57 -7.83 66.80
N ARG A 354 26.27 -8.14 66.70
CA ARG A 354 25.35 -8.13 67.86
C ARG A 354 25.77 -9.13 68.94
N GLU A 355 26.25 -10.32 68.54
CA GLU A 355 26.74 -11.33 69.50
C GLU A 355 27.98 -10.83 70.25
N LEU A 356 28.90 -10.12 69.57
CA LEU A 356 30.08 -9.51 70.20
C LEU A 356 29.71 -8.33 71.11
N GLU A 357 28.79 -7.46 70.69
CA GLU A 357 28.26 -6.36 71.51
C GLU A 357 27.69 -6.91 72.83
N ASN A 358 26.86 -7.96 72.77
CA ASN A 358 26.30 -8.60 73.96
C ASN A 358 27.39 -9.16 74.90
N ARG A 359 28.45 -9.78 74.35
CA ARG A 359 29.57 -10.29 75.17
C ARG A 359 30.34 -9.17 75.87
N ILE A 360 30.49 -8.03 75.22
CA ILE A 360 31.14 -6.85 75.82
C ILE A 360 30.28 -6.34 76.98
N ASP A 361 28.97 -6.23 76.80
CA ASP A 361 28.05 -5.79 77.86
C ASP A 361 28.06 -6.75 79.07
N GLU A 362 28.09 -8.06 78.84
CA GLU A 362 28.22 -9.07 79.89
C GLU A 362 29.55 -8.93 80.65
N ALA A 363 30.68 -8.77 79.94
CA ALA A 363 31.99 -8.58 80.55
C ALA A 363 32.07 -7.28 81.38
N MET A 364 31.47 -6.19 80.88
CA MET A 364 31.37 -4.93 81.62
C MET A 364 30.54 -5.08 82.90
N ALA A 365 29.42 -5.79 82.83
CA ALA A 365 28.58 -6.07 83.99
C ALA A 365 29.33 -6.89 85.05
N GLU A 366 30.08 -7.91 84.64
CA GLU A 366 30.86 -8.76 85.55
C GLU A 366 32.01 -7.98 86.21
N THR A 367 32.75 -7.17 85.43
CA THR A 367 33.79 -6.29 85.96
C THR A 367 33.23 -5.29 86.99
N SER A 368 32.02 -4.77 86.76
CA SER A 368 31.33 -3.89 87.71
C SER A 368 30.97 -4.59 89.02
N LYS A 369 30.51 -5.85 88.96
CA LYS A 369 30.24 -6.66 90.16
C LYS A 369 31.52 -6.94 90.94
N GLU A 370 32.60 -7.30 90.25
CA GLU A 370 33.88 -7.60 90.89
C GLU A 370 34.47 -6.37 91.58
N ARG A 371 34.35 -5.18 90.97
CA ARG A 371 34.74 -3.91 91.60
C ARG A 371 33.99 -3.67 92.92
N LYS A 372 32.67 -3.84 92.93
CA LYS A 372 31.85 -3.68 94.16
C LYS A 372 32.20 -4.69 95.24
N LEU A 373 32.56 -5.92 94.86
CA LEU A 373 33.03 -6.94 95.79
C LEU A 373 34.39 -6.58 96.39
N ARG A 374 35.33 -6.08 95.57
CA ARG A 374 36.62 -5.56 96.05
C ARG A 374 36.44 -4.41 97.04
N GLU A 375 35.63 -3.41 96.71
CA GLU A 375 35.34 -2.27 97.59
C GLU A 375 34.81 -2.73 98.96
N ARG A 376 33.84 -3.65 98.98
CA ARG A 376 33.34 -4.25 100.23
C ARG A 376 34.41 -5.01 101.01
N SER A 377 35.28 -5.76 100.33
CA SER A 377 36.36 -6.51 100.96
C SER A 377 37.42 -5.57 101.57
N GLU A 378 37.73 -4.46 100.90
CA GLU A 378 38.66 -3.44 101.41
C GLU A 378 38.10 -2.70 102.62
N GLU A 379 36.80 -2.35 102.61
CA GLU A 379 36.11 -1.78 103.77
C GLU A 379 36.14 -2.71 104.98
N TYR A 380 35.91 -4.00 104.78
CA TYR A 380 35.98 -5.02 105.83
C TYR A 380 37.40 -5.15 106.40
N CYS A 381 38.43 -5.19 105.54
CA CYS A 381 39.83 -5.22 105.97
C CYS A 381 40.23 -3.98 106.78
N LYS A 382 39.79 -2.78 106.38
CA LYS A 382 40.02 -1.55 107.14
C LYS A 382 39.38 -1.60 108.53
N GLN A 383 38.15 -2.10 108.66
CA GLN A 383 37.50 -2.28 109.96
C GLN A 383 38.29 -3.21 110.87
N MET A 384 38.76 -4.35 110.35
CA MET A 384 39.60 -5.28 111.11
C MET A 384 40.95 -4.68 111.51
N GLN A 385 41.58 -3.89 110.63
CA GLN A 385 42.82 -3.19 110.96
C GLN A 385 42.60 -2.16 112.09
N GLU A 386 41.50 -1.40 112.05
CA GLU A 386 41.15 -0.47 113.13
C GLU A 386 40.88 -1.18 114.47
N GLU A 387 40.26 -2.36 114.48
CA GLU A 387 40.10 -3.15 115.70
C GLU A 387 41.44 -3.69 116.23
N THR A 388 42.32 -4.17 115.34
CA THR A 388 43.65 -4.63 115.74
C THR A 388 44.51 -3.50 116.31
N GLU A 389 44.42 -2.29 115.74
CA GLU A 389 45.13 -1.10 116.23
C GLU A 389 44.60 -0.65 117.61
N LYS A 390 43.27 -0.74 117.84
CA LYS A 390 42.63 -0.50 119.15
C LYS A 390 43.07 -1.52 120.20
N ILE A 391 43.31 -2.77 119.82
CA ILE A 391 43.84 -3.81 120.72
C ILE A 391 45.33 -3.56 121.00
N ARG A 392 46.11 -3.16 119.99
CA ARG A 392 47.55 -2.85 120.14
C ARG A 392 47.80 -1.69 121.09
N GLN A 393 46.95 -0.66 121.08
CA GLN A 393 47.01 0.47 122.02
C GLN A 393 46.67 0.10 123.48
N ARG A 394 46.04 -1.05 123.75
CA ARG A 394 45.76 -1.53 125.13
C ARG A 394 46.91 -2.30 125.77
N SER A 395 48.00 -2.57 125.05
CA SER A 395 49.08 -3.46 125.52
C SER A 395 50.44 -2.76 125.71
N LEU A 396 50.47 -1.65 126.46
CA LEU A 396 51.70 -1.10 127.00
C LEU A 396 51.63 -1.04 128.53
N GLY A 397 52.21 -2.05 129.20
CA GLY A 397 52.40 -2.06 130.65
C GLY A 397 52.93 -3.39 131.22
N ASN A 398 54.21 -3.37 131.64
CA ASN A 398 54.90 -4.19 132.65
C ASN A 398 55.35 -5.66 132.39
N ASP A 399 56.68 -5.76 132.25
CA ASP A 399 57.71 -6.54 132.98
C ASP A 399 57.74 -8.10 133.05
N VAL A 400 58.99 -8.58 133.02
CA VAL A 400 59.47 -9.83 132.40
C VAL A 400 59.73 -10.95 133.42
N SER A 401 59.84 -12.18 132.88
CA SER A 401 60.87 -13.17 133.26
C SER A 401 60.41 -14.43 134.01
N ALA A 402 59.63 -15.26 133.33
CA ALA A 402 59.59 -16.73 133.49
C ALA A 402 58.85 -17.42 132.32
N ASN A 403 57.96 -16.69 131.65
CA ASN A 403 57.23 -17.14 130.45
C ASN A 403 58.02 -16.99 129.13
N HIS A 404 59.25 -16.46 129.16
CA HIS A 404 59.98 -16.12 127.92
C HIS A 404 60.28 -17.36 127.06
N ALA A 405 60.54 -18.53 127.63
CA ALA A 405 60.86 -19.73 126.83
C ALA A 405 59.65 -20.30 126.06
N LEU A 406 58.48 -20.41 126.71
CA LEU A 406 57.23 -20.83 126.08
C LEU A 406 56.67 -19.76 125.13
N ALA A 407 56.78 -18.47 125.51
CA ALA A 407 56.45 -17.36 124.62
C ALA A 407 57.38 -17.33 123.40
N THR A 408 58.68 -17.59 123.55
CA THR A 408 59.61 -17.68 122.41
C THR A 408 59.26 -18.86 121.50
N GLN A 409 58.84 -20.00 122.05
CA GLN A 409 58.42 -21.16 121.24
C GLN A 409 57.12 -20.89 120.48
N GLU A 410 56.13 -20.27 121.11
CA GLU A 410 54.86 -19.88 120.48
C GLU A 410 55.07 -18.75 119.45
N ILE A 411 55.95 -17.79 119.75
CA ILE A 411 56.37 -16.74 118.80
C ILE A 411 57.06 -17.37 117.59
N ASN A 412 57.92 -18.38 117.78
CA ASN A 412 58.58 -19.07 116.67
C ASN A 412 57.61 -19.89 115.83
N ARG A 413 56.61 -20.53 116.46
CA ARG A 413 55.54 -21.24 115.74
C ARG A 413 54.67 -20.27 114.93
N LEU A 414 54.21 -19.18 115.55
CA LEU A 414 53.41 -18.15 114.87
C LEU A 414 54.21 -17.47 113.76
N LYS A 415 55.53 -17.26 113.94
CA LYS A 415 56.41 -16.79 112.87
C LYS A 415 56.45 -17.77 111.69
N ALA A 416 56.62 -19.07 111.95
CA ALA A 416 56.60 -20.08 110.89
C ALA A 416 55.24 -20.17 110.17
N GLU A 417 54.14 -19.97 110.90
CA GLU A 417 52.79 -19.97 110.35
C GLU A 417 52.50 -18.71 109.51
N VAL A 418 52.96 -17.53 109.97
CA VAL A 418 52.92 -16.27 109.19
C VAL A 418 53.78 -16.38 107.93
N GLU A 419 55.00 -16.93 108.04
CA GLU A 419 55.90 -17.11 106.90
C GLU A 419 55.30 -18.09 105.87
N LYS A 420 54.65 -19.17 106.33
CA LYS A 420 53.92 -20.08 105.45
C LYS A 420 52.73 -19.41 104.75
N LEU A 421 51.95 -18.60 105.47
CA LEU A 421 50.84 -17.85 104.89
C LEU A 421 51.33 -16.76 103.92
N GLU A 422 52.46 -16.11 104.21
CA GLU A 422 53.11 -15.16 103.30
C GLU A 422 53.56 -15.84 102.00
N VAL A 423 54.16 -17.04 102.08
CA VAL A 423 54.52 -17.82 100.88
C VAL A 423 53.28 -18.20 100.09
N GLN A 424 52.22 -18.72 100.73
CA GLN A 424 50.98 -19.07 100.03
C GLN A 424 50.28 -17.85 99.42
N TYR A 425 50.28 -16.70 100.09
CA TYR A 425 49.72 -15.47 99.56
C TYR A 425 50.53 -14.97 98.36
N ASN A 426 51.86 -14.98 98.46
CA ASN A 426 52.74 -14.63 97.35
C ASN A 426 52.60 -15.59 96.16
N GLU A 427 52.51 -16.90 96.39
CA GLU A 427 52.26 -17.88 95.32
C GLU A 427 50.92 -17.65 94.63
N ASN A 428 49.85 -17.43 95.39
CA ASN A 428 48.52 -17.13 94.83
C ASN A 428 48.51 -15.80 94.05
N LEU A 429 49.16 -14.77 94.58
CA LEU A 429 49.29 -13.46 93.92
C LEU A 429 50.06 -13.60 92.60
N THR A 430 51.17 -14.35 92.61
CA THR A 430 51.98 -14.61 91.41
C THR A 430 51.20 -15.41 90.37
N GLN A 431 50.41 -16.41 90.81
CA GLN A 431 49.59 -17.22 89.93
C GLN A 431 48.44 -16.40 89.29
N GLN A 432 47.81 -15.51 90.06
CA GLN A 432 46.80 -14.58 89.54
C GLN A 432 47.41 -13.57 88.57
N GLN A 433 48.57 -12.99 88.89
CA GLN A 433 49.31 -12.14 87.96
C GLN A 433 49.69 -12.88 86.67
N GLY A 434 50.05 -14.17 86.76
CA GLY A 434 50.30 -15.01 85.59
C GLY A 434 49.08 -15.17 84.70
N ARG A 435 47.89 -15.42 85.30
CA ARG A 435 46.62 -15.54 84.57
C ARG A 435 46.22 -14.23 83.88
N PHE A 436 46.25 -13.11 84.59
CA PHE A 436 45.93 -11.81 83.99
C PHE A 436 46.91 -11.42 82.87
N ASN A 437 48.19 -11.75 83.00
CA ASN A 437 49.16 -11.51 81.92
C ASN A 437 48.88 -12.35 80.67
N LEU A 438 48.46 -13.62 80.84
CA LEU A 438 48.04 -14.47 79.73
C LEU A 438 46.79 -13.95 79.04
N GLU A 439 45.80 -13.52 79.83
CA GLU A 439 44.54 -12.98 79.32
C GLU A 439 44.74 -11.63 78.61
N LEU A 440 45.58 -10.75 79.16
CA LEU A 440 45.99 -9.50 78.50
C LEU A 440 46.70 -9.77 77.17
N ARG A 441 47.61 -10.74 77.10
CA ARG A 441 48.26 -11.11 75.83
C ARG A 441 47.27 -11.66 74.81
N SER A 442 46.34 -12.52 75.24
CA SER A 442 45.30 -13.05 74.35
C SER A 442 44.38 -11.95 73.82
N LEU A 443 44.00 -10.97 74.65
CA LEU A 443 43.18 -9.84 74.23
C LEU A 443 43.96 -8.90 73.29
N GLN A 444 45.25 -8.69 73.52
CA GLN A 444 46.13 -7.92 72.63
C GLN A 444 46.26 -8.58 71.25
N GLU A 445 46.43 -9.90 71.19
CA GLU A 445 46.46 -10.65 69.92
C GLU A 445 45.12 -10.57 69.19
N GLN A 446 43.99 -10.75 69.89
CA GLN A 446 42.66 -10.63 69.30
C GLN A 446 42.38 -9.21 68.78
N LEU A 447 42.82 -8.18 69.51
CA LEU A 447 42.70 -6.79 69.07
C LEU A 447 43.53 -6.55 67.80
N HIS A 448 44.78 -7.02 67.77
CA HIS A 448 45.63 -6.88 66.59
C HIS A 448 45.06 -7.61 65.37
N GLU A 449 44.50 -8.81 65.57
CA GLU A 449 43.86 -9.58 64.51
C GLU A 449 42.55 -8.90 64.02
N ALA A 450 41.80 -8.26 64.92
CA ALA A 450 40.63 -7.47 64.56
C ALA A 450 41.01 -6.19 63.80
N GLU A 451 42.08 -5.50 64.20
CA GLU A 451 42.60 -4.30 63.53
C GLU A 451 43.08 -4.61 62.11
N THR A 452 43.82 -5.70 61.93
CA THR A 452 44.28 -6.15 60.60
C THR A 452 43.12 -6.56 59.69
N ARG A 453 42.10 -7.26 60.22
CA ARG A 453 40.86 -7.54 59.48
C ARG A 453 40.11 -6.26 59.10
N ARG A 454 40.01 -5.29 60.02
CA ARG A 454 39.38 -3.99 59.76
C ARG A 454 40.06 -3.28 58.61
N GLU A 455 41.40 -3.19 58.61
CA GLU A 455 42.16 -2.57 57.52
C GLU A 455 41.96 -3.27 56.18
N LEU A 456 41.85 -4.59 56.16
CA LEU A 456 41.63 -5.35 54.93
C LEU A 456 40.25 -5.03 54.32
N LEU A 457 39.20 -5.04 55.15
CA LEU A 457 37.86 -4.65 54.75
C LEU A 457 37.79 -3.19 54.29
N GLU A 458 38.52 -2.30 54.96
CA GLU A 458 38.60 -0.88 54.60
C GLU A 458 39.21 -0.70 53.19
N ARG A 459 40.25 -1.48 52.84
CA ARG A 459 40.81 -1.51 51.47
C ARG A 459 39.84 -2.10 50.44
N GLU A 460 39.10 -3.16 50.79
CA GLU A 460 38.11 -3.75 49.87
C GLU A 460 36.93 -2.81 49.60
N VAL A 461 36.45 -2.11 50.63
CA VAL A 461 35.43 -1.06 50.48
C VAL A 461 35.94 0.07 49.58
N GLN A 462 37.19 0.50 49.77
CA GLN A 462 37.79 1.54 48.92
C GLN A 462 37.89 1.10 47.45
N LEU A 463 38.36 -0.12 47.18
CA LEU A 463 38.46 -0.69 45.83
C LEU A 463 37.09 -0.86 45.16
N THR A 464 36.08 -1.30 45.90
CA THR A 464 34.72 -1.45 45.35
C THR A 464 34.08 -0.10 45.05
N LYS A 465 34.35 0.92 45.87
CA LYS A 465 33.93 2.30 45.63
C LYS A 465 34.57 2.88 44.37
N GLU A 466 35.88 2.71 44.19
CA GLU A 466 36.59 3.16 42.99
C GLU A 466 36.07 2.46 41.72
N LYS A 467 35.77 1.16 41.80
CA LYS A 467 35.15 0.42 40.68
C LYS A 467 33.74 0.93 40.35
N LEU A 468 32.95 1.24 41.37
CA LEU A 468 31.61 1.80 41.18
C LEU A 468 31.68 3.19 40.52
N ASP A 469 32.60 4.03 40.98
CA ASP A 469 32.78 5.38 40.43
C ASP A 469 33.32 5.33 39.00
N ALA A 470 34.23 4.39 38.67
CA ALA A 470 34.69 4.15 37.31
C ALA A 470 33.56 3.68 36.39
N ALA A 471 32.76 2.70 36.82
CA ALA A 471 31.63 2.19 36.04
C ALA A 471 30.54 3.26 35.84
N ARG A 472 30.30 4.13 36.84
CA ARG A 472 29.40 5.28 36.70
C ARG A 472 29.92 6.28 35.67
N LEU A 473 31.21 6.59 35.69
CA LEU A 473 31.80 7.51 34.73
C LEU A 473 31.72 6.96 33.31
N GLU A 474 32.03 5.68 33.11
CA GLU A 474 31.91 4.98 31.82
C GLU A 474 30.47 5.01 31.30
N ASN A 475 29.48 4.75 32.16
CA ASN A 475 28.07 4.80 31.78
C ASN A 475 27.63 6.22 31.38
N ILE A 476 28.10 7.24 32.11
CA ILE A 476 27.84 8.64 31.77
C ILE A 476 28.46 8.96 30.40
N THR A 477 29.73 8.60 30.16
CA THR A 477 30.38 8.87 28.87
C THR A 477 29.69 8.16 27.71
N ASP A 478 29.29 6.90 27.87
CA ASP A 478 28.54 6.16 26.86
C ASP A 478 27.18 6.80 26.59
N SER A 479 26.50 7.28 27.64
CA SER A 479 25.23 7.99 27.51
C SER A 479 25.40 9.34 26.79
N GLU A 480 26.48 10.09 27.05
CA GLU A 480 26.78 11.34 26.37
C GLU A 480 27.13 11.14 24.89
N GLU A 481 27.88 10.09 24.56
CA GLU A 481 28.21 9.73 23.18
C GLU A 481 26.96 9.30 22.40
N THR A 482 26.09 8.48 23.01
CA THR A 482 24.83 8.09 22.37
C THR A 482 23.91 9.28 22.14
N ILE A 483 23.77 10.19 23.11
CA ILE A 483 23.01 11.44 22.95
C ILE A 483 23.60 12.32 21.83
N SER A 484 24.93 12.43 21.77
CA SER A 484 25.62 13.22 20.75
C SER A 484 25.41 12.65 19.35
N GLU A 485 25.50 11.33 19.18
CA GLU A 485 25.24 10.68 17.91
C GLU A 485 23.76 10.81 17.50
N LEU A 486 22.81 10.62 18.44
CA LEU A 486 21.39 10.82 18.16
C LEU A 486 21.08 12.27 17.72
N SER A 487 21.73 13.25 18.33
CA SER A 487 21.62 14.67 17.96
C SER A 487 22.16 14.94 16.56
N ARG A 488 23.30 14.33 16.20
CA ARG A 488 23.89 14.45 14.86
C ARG A 488 23.00 13.83 13.79
N ARG A 489 22.37 12.68 14.08
CA ARG A 489 21.39 12.04 13.18
C ARG A 489 20.18 12.93 12.94
N HIS A 490 19.64 13.48 14.02
CA HIS A 490 18.50 14.39 13.95
C HIS A 490 18.80 15.63 13.11
N GLU A 491 19.98 16.25 13.26
CA GLU A 491 20.33 17.43 12.44
C GLU A 491 20.50 17.06 10.95
N ARG A 492 21.02 15.86 10.63
CA ARG A 492 21.09 15.38 9.23
C ARG A 492 19.70 15.19 8.62
N GLU A 493 18.80 14.53 9.34
CA GLU A 493 17.41 14.35 8.91
C GLU A 493 16.71 15.66 8.65
N LYS A 494 16.88 16.61 9.57
CA LYS A 494 16.32 17.94 9.45
C LYS A 494 16.80 18.63 8.18
N ILE A 495 18.10 18.57 7.88
CA ILE A 495 18.65 19.13 6.63
C ILE A 495 18.03 18.44 5.40
N MET A 496 17.94 17.11 5.40
CA MET A 496 17.37 16.33 4.30
C MET A 496 15.88 16.66 4.06
N LEU A 497 15.08 16.77 5.13
CA LEU A 497 13.68 17.16 5.06
C LEU A 497 13.49 18.60 4.58
N VAL A 498 14.41 19.51 4.93
CA VAL A 498 14.40 20.89 4.42
C VAL A 498 14.70 20.92 2.92
N GLU A 499 15.66 20.11 2.46
CA GLU A 499 16.01 20.00 1.04
C GLU A 499 14.88 19.37 0.22
N GLU A 500 14.23 18.34 0.76
CA GLU A 500 13.05 17.71 0.14
C GLU A 500 11.86 18.68 0.06
N ASN A 501 11.57 19.41 1.14
CA ASN A 501 10.55 20.46 1.12
C ASN A 501 10.86 21.53 0.06
N LYS A 502 12.12 21.95 -0.06
CA LYS A 502 12.53 22.91 -1.08
C LYS A 502 12.29 22.37 -2.49
N LYS A 503 12.57 21.08 -2.72
CA LYS A 503 12.30 20.41 -4.00
C LYS A 503 10.80 20.35 -4.29
N LEU A 504 9.98 19.96 -3.32
CA LEU A 504 8.53 19.90 -3.46
C LEU A 504 7.92 21.28 -3.75
N VAL A 505 8.43 22.35 -3.12
CA VAL A 505 8.00 23.73 -3.41
C VAL A 505 8.32 24.11 -4.86
N LEU A 506 9.49 23.73 -5.38
CA LEU A 506 9.85 23.98 -6.77
C LEU A 506 8.96 23.20 -7.75
N GLU A 507 8.65 21.93 -7.45
CA GLU A 507 7.73 21.10 -8.24
C GLU A 507 6.31 21.67 -8.24
N LEU A 508 5.82 22.14 -7.09
CA LEU A 508 4.52 22.80 -6.97
C LEU A 508 4.46 24.10 -7.78
N SER A 509 5.52 24.91 -7.77
CA SER A 509 5.60 26.12 -8.60
C SER A 509 5.54 25.77 -10.09
N ALA A 510 6.32 24.77 -10.53
CA ALA A 510 6.34 24.34 -11.93
C ALA A 510 4.98 23.79 -12.40
N LEU A 511 4.29 23.04 -11.52
CA LEU A 511 2.95 22.54 -11.81
C LEU A 511 1.94 23.68 -11.90
N THR A 512 2.04 24.66 -10.99
CA THR A 512 1.20 25.87 -10.98
C THR A 512 1.36 26.65 -12.29
N ASP A 513 2.61 26.84 -12.75
CA ASP A 513 2.88 27.50 -14.04
C ASP A 513 2.31 26.73 -15.22
N SER A 514 2.38 25.38 -15.18
CA SER A 514 1.78 24.54 -16.22
C SER A 514 0.25 24.65 -16.25
N VAL A 515 -0.39 24.68 -15.08
CA VAL A 515 -1.85 24.88 -14.96
C VAL A 515 -2.24 26.26 -15.52
N ASN A 516 -1.51 27.31 -15.16
CA ASN A 516 -1.77 28.66 -15.68
C ASN A 516 -1.65 28.73 -17.20
N ARG A 517 -0.64 28.07 -17.78
CA ARG A 517 -0.49 27.96 -19.23
C ARG A 517 -1.65 27.21 -19.89
N LEU A 518 -2.04 26.06 -19.35
CA LEU A 518 -3.18 25.29 -19.88
C LEU A 518 -4.50 26.06 -19.76
N GLN A 519 -4.69 26.84 -18.70
CA GLN A 519 -5.84 27.74 -18.58
C GLN A 519 -5.82 28.85 -19.63
N GLY A 520 -4.64 29.37 -19.97
CA GLY A 520 -4.46 30.31 -21.07
C GLY A 520 -4.82 29.70 -22.43
N GLU A 521 -4.30 28.51 -22.73
CA GLU A 521 -4.64 27.77 -23.96
C GLU A 521 -6.15 27.47 -24.04
N ARG A 522 -6.78 27.08 -22.91
CA ARG A 522 -8.23 26.85 -22.84
C ARG A 522 -9.03 28.11 -23.17
N ARG A 523 -8.68 29.27 -22.59
CA ARG A 523 -9.35 30.54 -22.90
C ARG A 523 -9.23 30.90 -24.38
N GLN A 524 -8.06 30.71 -24.96
CA GLN A 524 -7.84 30.97 -26.38
C GLN A 524 -8.75 30.08 -27.26
N LEU A 525 -8.85 28.79 -26.95
CA LEU A 525 -9.74 27.88 -27.69
C LEU A 525 -11.22 28.24 -27.50
N GLU A 526 -11.62 28.70 -26.30
CA GLU A 526 -12.97 29.21 -26.04
C GLU A 526 -13.28 30.44 -26.90
N ASP A 527 -12.33 31.38 -27.02
CA ASP A 527 -12.47 32.57 -27.88
C ASP A 527 -12.55 32.20 -29.37
N GLU A 528 -11.69 31.30 -29.84
CA GLU A 528 -11.71 30.79 -31.22
C GLU A 528 -13.02 30.06 -31.55
N TYR A 529 -13.55 29.28 -30.60
CA TYR A 529 -14.84 28.61 -30.75
C TYR A 529 -15.99 29.61 -30.85
N GLU A 530 -15.99 30.66 -30.04
CA GLU A 530 -17.01 31.70 -30.10
C GLU A 530 -16.91 32.49 -31.41
N GLU A 531 -15.71 32.77 -31.92
CA GLU A 531 -15.53 33.39 -33.23
C GLU A 531 -16.08 32.50 -34.37
N LEU A 532 -15.81 31.19 -34.32
CA LEU A 532 -16.36 30.23 -35.28
C LEU A 532 -17.88 30.14 -35.21
N ARG A 533 -18.44 30.18 -34.00
CA ARG A 533 -19.89 30.23 -33.78
C ARG A 533 -20.51 31.47 -34.40
N ASN A 534 -19.92 32.65 -34.17
CA ASN A 534 -20.36 33.90 -34.77
C ASN A 534 -20.29 33.86 -36.30
N LYS A 535 -19.23 33.29 -36.88
CA LYS A 535 -19.12 33.07 -38.34
C LYS A 535 -20.22 32.14 -38.85
N LYS A 536 -20.52 31.06 -38.14
CA LYS A 536 -21.60 30.12 -38.50
C LYS A 536 -22.97 30.82 -38.48
N GLU A 537 -23.25 31.62 -37.46
CA GLU A 537 -24.49 32.40 -37.39
C GLU A 537 -24.59 33.42 -38.52
N ALA A 538 -23.50 34.09 -38.86
CA ALA A 538 -23.45 34.98 -40.02
C ALA A 538 -23.76 34.22 -41.32
N ILE A 539 -23.12 33.06 -41.56
CA ILE A 539 -23.39 32.22 -42.75
C ILE A 539 -24.88 31.84 -42.81
N ALA A 540 -25.48 31.41 -41.71
CA ALA A 540 -26.90 31.08 -41.66
C ALA A 540 -27.79 32.29 -42.03
N GLN A 541 -27.41 33.51 -41.63
CA GLN A 541 -28.11 34.73 -42.03
C GLN A 541 -27.96 35.01 -43.54
N TRP A 542 -26.76 34.84 -44.10
CA TRP A 542 -26.53 34.97 -45.55
C TRP A 542 -27.34 33.94 -46.35
N GLU A 543 -27.40 32.69 -45.89
CA GLU A 543 -28.21 31.63 -46.51
C GLU A 543 -29.71 31.98 -46.49
N ALA A 544 -30.20 32.54 -45.38
CA ALA A 544 -31.59 33.03 -45.28
C ALA A 544 -31.85 34.17 -46.27
N GLN A 545 -30.95 35.16 -46.36
CA GLN A 545 -31.06 36.27 -47.32
C GLN A 545 -31.05 35.78 -48.77
N ILE A 546 -30.18 34.83 -49.11
CA ILE A 546 -30.15 34.22 -50.45
C ILE A 546 -31.48 33.52 -50.75
N THR A 547 -32.04 32.80 -49.78
CA THR A 547 -33.33 32.12 -49.93
C THR A 547 -34.46 33.12 -50.18
N GLU A 548 -34.49 34.26 -49.47
CA GLU A 548 -35.45 35.34 -49.72
C GLU A 548 -35.31 35.95 -51.13
N ILE A 549 -34.08 36.19 -51.59
CA ILE A 549 -33.83 36.69 -52.95
C ILE A 549 -34.31 35.69 -54.00
N ILE A 550 -34.03 34.39 -53.82
CA ILE A 550 -34.50 33.33 -54.71
C ILE A 550 -36.03 33.33 -54.78
N GLN A 551 -36.71 33.46 -53.63
CA GLN A 551 -38.16 33.55 -53.59
C GLN A 551 -38.67 34.77 -54.37
N TRP A 552 -38.08 35.94 -54.14
CA TRP A 552 -38.47 37.16 -54.85
C TRP A 552 -38.30 37.05 -56.37
N VAL A 553 -37.20 36.43 -56.82
CA VAL A 553 -36.95 36.17 -58.24
C VAL A 553 -37.97 35.17 -58.82
N SER A 554 -38.36 34.16 -58.05
CA SER A 554 -39.40 33.21 -58.45
C SER A 554 -40.76 33.90 -58.59
N ASP A 555 -41.16 34.70 -57.61
CA ASP A 555 -42.43 35.44 -57.61
C ASP A 555 -42.49 36.41 -58.81
N GLU A 556 -41.40 37.12 -59.09
CA GLU A 556 -41.29 38.01 -60.27
C GLU A 556 -41.36 37.22 -61.58
N LYS A 557 -40.71 36.04 -61.65
CA LYS A 557 -40.80 35.16 -62.82
C LYS A 557 -42.23 34.69 -63.05
N ASP A 558 -42.94 34.32 -62.00
CA ASP A 558 -44.34 33.87 -62.07
C ASP A 558 -45.26 35.03 -62.49
N ALA A 559 -45.06 36.24 -61.96
CA ALA A 559 -45.78 37.44 -62.37
C ALA A 559 -45.56 37.79 -63.85
N ARG A 560 -44.31 37.67 -64.35
CA ARG A 560 -44.01 37.84 -65.78
C ARG A 560 -44.64 36.76 -66.64
N GLY A 561 -44.60 35.50 -66.18
CA GLY A 561 -45.29 34.39 -66.85
C GLY A 561 -46.79 34.66 -66.98
N TYR A 562 -47.42 35.16 -65.93
CA TYR A 562 -48.84 35.54 -65.94
C TYR A 562 -49.12 36.68 -66.93
N LEU A 563 -48.32 37.75 -66.93
CA LEU A 563 -48.47 38.86 -67.87
C LEU A 563 -48.26 38.42 -69.32
N GLN A 564 -47.30 37.53 -69.58
CA GLN A 564 -47.05 37.01 -70.91
C GLN A 564 -48.20 36.11 -71.40
N ALA A 565 -48.78 35.28 -70.52
CA ALA A 565 -49.99 34.52 -70.84
C ALA A 565 -51.17 35.46 -71.17
N LEU A 566 -51.35 36.53 -70.40
CA LEU A 566 -52.38 37.55 -70.66
C LEU A 566 -52.16 38.27 -72.00
N ALA A 567 -50.92 38.69 -72.31
CA ALA A 567 -50.57 39.32 -73.58
C ALA A 567 -50.79 38.38 -74.77
N THR A 568 -50.45 37.09 -74.61
CA THR A 568 -50.70 36.06 -75.62
C THR A 568 -52.19 35.93 -75.90
N LYS A 569 -53.01 35.82 -74.85
CA LYS A 569 -54.47 35.75 -74.96
C LYS A 569 -55.08 37.00 -75.61
N MET A 570 -54.61 38.20 -75.24
CA MET A 570 -55.05 39.46 -75.89
C MET A 570 -54.66 39.51 -77.37
N THR A 571 -53.49 38.97 -77.73
CA THR A 571 -53.04 38.89 -79.13
C THR A 571 -53.89 37.89 -79.91
N GLU A 572 -54.21 36.73 -79.34
CA GLU A 572 -55.14 35.75 -79.91
C GLU A 572 -56.55 36.34 -80.10
N GLU A 573 -57.06 37.12 -79.14
CA GLU A 573 -58.34 37.83 -79.25
C GLU A 573 -58.31 38.93 -80.33
N LEU A 574 -57.20 39.68 -80.45
CA LEU A 574 -56.98 40.66 -81.51
C LEU A 574 -56.87 40.01 -82.89
N GLU A 575 -56.19 38.87 -83.02
CA GLU A 575 -56.13 38.10 -84.26
C GLU A 575 -57.48 37.49 -84.60
N PHE A 576 -58.25 37.03 -83.61
CA PHE A 576 -59.63 36.58 -83.81
C PHE A 576 -60.52 37.72 -84.35
N LEU A 577 -60.36 38.94 -83.83
CA LEU A 577 -61.03 40.13 -84.35
C LEU A 577 -60.56 40.51 -85.77
N LYS A 578 -59.27 40.33 -86.09
CA LYS A 578 -58.70 40.55 -87.42
C LYS A 578 -59.18 39.53 -88.45
N HIS A 579 -59.37 38.28 -88.05
CA HIS A 579 -59.91 37.22 -88.91
C HIS A 579 -61.44 37.27 -89.02
N SER A 580 -62.12 37.95 -88.09
CA SER A 580 -63.57 38.22 -88.14
C SER A 580 -63.93 39.47 -88.96
N GLY A 581 -62.98 40.37 -89.20
CA GLY A 581 -63.16 41.58 -90.03
C GLY A 581 -62.35 41.53 -91.34
N GLY A 582 -62.88 40.89 -92.37
CA GLY A 582 -62.35 41.03 -93.73
C GLY A 582 -62.83 42.33 -94.38
N ILE A 583 -61.91 43.11 -94.98
CA ILE A 583 -62.00 43.76 -96.31
C ILE A 583 -60.84 44.79 -96.52
N SER A 584 -60.13 44.61 -97.64
CA SER A 584 -59.31 45.59 -98.41
C SER A 584 -58.01 46.12 -97.77
N GLY A 585 -56.87 46.29 -98.44
CA GLY A 585 -56.54 46.25 -99.86
C GLY A 585 -55.05 46.61 -100.03
N SER A 586 -54.49 46.17 -101.15
CA SER A 586 -53.11 46.35 -101.63
C SER A 586 -52.63 47.80 -101.73
N ILE A 587 -51.33 48.04 -101.45
CA ILE A 587 -50.34 49.02 -101.98
C ILE A 587 -49.16 48.97 -100.98
N GLY A 588 -47.87 48.94 -101.30
CA GLY A 588 -47.10 49.08 -102.51
C GLY A 588 -45.64 49.19 -102.06
N SER A 589 -44.75 48.56 -102.82
CA SER A 589 -43.29 48.48 -102.65
C SER A 589 -42.61 49.86 -102.54
N GLY A 590 -41.61 50.00 -101.66
CA GLY A 590 -40.62 51.08 -101.81
C GLY A 590 -39.77 51.52 -100.60
N THR A 591 -38.99 50.63 -99.96
CA THR A 591 -37.81 51.04 -99.13
C THR A 591 -36.88 49.84 -98.86
N THR A 592 -36.10 49.42 -99.86
CA THR A 592 -35.29 48.18 -99.79
C THR A 592 -33.78 48.37 -99.53
N LEU A 593 -33.31 49.55 -99.12
CA LEU A 593 -31.89 49.73 -98.74
C LEU A 593 -31.67 50.37 -97.36
N THR A 594 -32.46 51.38 -97.01
CA THR A 594 -32.43 52.00 -95.67
C THR A 594 -32.91 51.02 -94.60
N ASP A 595 -33.89 50.17 -94.94
CA ASP A 595 -34.49 49.20 -94.03
C ASP A 595 -33.54 48.06 -93.65
N LYS A 596 -32.75 47.62 -94.64
CA LYS A 596 -31.67 46.64 -94.47
C LYS A 596 -30.47 47.26 -93.75
N ASN A 597 -30.15 48.52 -94.02
CA ASN A 597 -29.03 49.21 -93.36
C ASN A 597 -29.29 49.49 -91.86
N TRP A 598 -30.52 49.79 -91.44
CA TRP A 598 -30.82 49.92 -90.00
C TRP A 598 -30.90 48.56 -89.32
N ARG A 599 -31.47 47.52 -89.97
CA ARG A 599 -31.44 46.16 -89.43
C ARG A 599 -30.01 45.64 -89.28
N ASN A 600 -29.16 45.83 -90.28
CA ASN A 600 -27.75 45.45 -90.20
C ASN A 600 -26.99 46.26 -89.14
N ARG A 601 -27.23 47.57 -89.01
CA ARG A 601 -26.62 48.37 -87.92
C ARG A 601 -27.11 47.96 -86.54
N ARG A 602 -28.39 47.57 -86.41
CA ARG A 602 -28.97 47.07 -85.16
C ARG A 602 -28.43 45.69 -84.81
N SER A 603 -28.33 44.79 -85.79
CA SER A 603 -27.71 43.47 -85.66
C SER A 603 -26.25 43.62 -85.25
N GLN A 604 -25.45 44.42 -85.95
CA GLN A 604 -24.05 44.65 -85.58
C GLN A 604 -23.87 45.28 -84.18
N LYS A 605 -24.80 46.14 -83.73
CA LYS A 605 -24.78 46.65 -82.35
C LYS A 605 -25.16 45.59 -81.33
N LEU A 606 -26.11 44.71 -81.64
CA LEU A 606 -26.48 43.57 -80.81
C LEU A 606 -25.32 42.57 -80.74
N ASP A 607 -24.72 42.20 -81.87
CA ASP A 607 -23.57 41.29 -81.93
C ASP A 607 -22.37 41.86 -81.15
N LYS A 608 -22.13 43.18 -81.25
CA LYS A 608 -21.07 43.84 -80.47
C LYS A 608 -21.40 43.95 -78.98
N MET A 609 -22.68 44.13 -78.63
CA MET A 609 -23.14 44.11 -77.23
C MET A 609 -22.99 42.70 -76.65
N GLU A 610 -23.38 41.67 -77.39
CA GLU A 610 -23.21 40.27 -77.01
C GLU A 610 -21.74 39.91 -76.85
N LEU A 611 -20.87 40.37 -77.76
CA LEU A 611 -19.44 40.17 -77.64
C LEU A 611 -18.87 40.83 -76.37
N LEU A 612 -19.29 42.05 -76.04
CA LEU A 612 -18.88 42.72 -74.80
C LEU A 612 -19.45 42.02 -73.55
N ASN A 613 -20.66 41.46 -73.64
CA ASN A 613 -21.28 40.75 -72.53
C ASN A 613 -20.61 39.39 -72.30
N LEU A 614 -20.24 38.69 -73.37
CA LEU A 614 -19.41 37.49 -73.36
C LEU A 614 -18.02 37.79 -72.80
N GLN A 615 -17.42 38.91 -73.19
CA GLN A 615 -16.12 39.34 -72.67
C GLN A 615 -16.20 39.66 -71.17
N SER A 616 -17.26 40.34 -70.72
CA SER A 616 -17.53 40.60 -69.31
C SER A 616 -17.74 39.31 -68.52
N SER A 617 -18.52 38.37 -69.08
CA SER A 617 -18.79 37.06 -68.46
C SER A 617 -17.52 36.23 -68.35
N LEU A 618 -16.69 36.18 -69.39
CA LEU A 618 -15.40 35.50 -69.37
C LEU A 618 -14.44 36.13 -68.35
N GLN A 619 -14.40 37.46 -68.25
CA GLN A 619 -13.59 38.17 -67.26
C GLN A 619 -14.04 37.83 -65.83
N SER A 620 -15.36 37.78 -65.58
CA SER A 620 -15.94 37.38 -64.31
C SER A 620 -15.64 35.91 -63.97
N GLU A 621 -15.71 35.02 -64.95
CA GLU A 621 -15.38 33.61 -64.77
C GLU A 621 -13.88 33.41 -64.46
N ILE A 622 -12.99 34.15 -65.12
CA ILE A 622 -11.55 34.14 -64.84
C ILE A 622 -11.28 34.62 -63.41
N GLN A 623 -11.92 35.72 -62.97
CA GLN A 623 -11.79 36.22 -61.59
C GLN A 623 -12.32 35.21 -60.57
N ALA A 624 -13.47 34.57 -60.83
CA ALA A 624 -14.01 33.54 -59.96
C ALA A 624 -13.06 32.33 -59.85
N LYS A 625 -12.45 31.90 -60.97
CA LYS A 625 -11.46 30.80 -60.95
C LYS A 625 -10.19 31.18 -60.20
N GLN A 626 -9.73 32.43 -60.30
CA GLN A 626 -8.59 32.92 -59.52
C GLN A 626 -8.91 32.93 -58.02
N ALA A 627 -10.07 33.45 -57.62
CA ALA A 627 -10.51 33.44 -56.23
C ALA A 627 -10.63 32.02 -55.66
N ILE A 628 -11.23 31.08 -56.40
CA ILE A 628 -11.32 29.67 -55.98
C ILE A 628 -9.92 29.04 -55.87
N SER A 629 -9.00 29.36 -56.79
CA SER A 629 -7.63 28.86 -56.72
C SER A 629 -6.90 29.39 -55.48
N GLU A 630 -7.07 30.66 -55.14
CA GLU A 630 -6.49 31.29 -53.95
C GLU A 630 -7.06 30.69 -52.66
N GLU A 631 -8.38 30.52 -52.59
CA GLU A 631 -9.05 29.85 -51.48
C GLU A 631 -8.56 28.42 -51.32
N LEU A 632 -8.44 27.65 -52.41
CA LEU A 632 -7.95 26.28 -52.38
C LEU A 632 -6.50 26.20 -51.88
N THR A 633 -5.63 27.15 -52.28
CA THR A 633 -4.27 27.23 -51.73
C THR A 633 -4.27 27.55 -50.24
N LYS A 634 -5.16 28.44 -49.79
CA LYS A 634 -5.31 28.78 -48.37
C LYS A 634 -5.86 27.60 -47.56
N THR A 635 -6.88 26.89 -48.06
CA THR A 635 -7.39 25.69 -47.36
C THR A 635 -6.33 24.59 -47.29
N ARG A 636 -5.49 24.45 -48.32
CA ARG A 636 -4.36 23.53 -48.30
C ARG A 636 -3.31 23.92 -47.26
N SER A 637 -2.97 25.21 -47.13
CA SER A 637 -2.04 25.65 -46.08
C SER A 637 -2.61 25.43 -44.68
N ASP A 638 -3.90 25.74 -44.49
CA ASP A 638 -4.58 25.59 -43.21
C ASP A 638 -4.70 24.10 -42.82
N LEU A 639 -4.98 23.22 -43.79
CA LEU A 639 -4.99 21.77 -43.58
C LEU A 639 -3.61 21.24 -43.15
N ILE A 640 -2.53 21.72 -43.77
CA ILE A 640 -1.16 21.34 -43.40
C ILE A 640 -0.83 21.84 -41.99
N ALA A 641 -1.24 23.05 -41.64
CA ALA A 641 -1.06 23.61 -40.29
C ALA A 641 -1.83 22.78 -39.24
N ALA A 642 -3.10 22.49 -39.49
CA ALA A 642 -3.93 21.66 -38.60
C ALA A 642 -3.38 20.23 -38.46
N GLN A 643 -2.86 19.63 -39.54
CA GLN A 643 -2.19 18.32 -39.47
C GLN A 643 -0.93 18.35 -38.59
N LYS A 644 -0.18 19.45 -38.62
CA LYS A 644 1.00 19.64 -37.78
C LYS A 644 0.59 19.80 -36.30
N GLU A 645 -0.42 20.63 -36.02
CA GLU A 645 -0.95 20.80 -34.66
C GLU A 645 -1.51 19.49 -34.10
N LEU A 646 -2.25 18.73 -34.91
CA LEU A 646 -2.74 17.40 -34.51
C LEU A 646 -1.58 16.46 -34.14
N LYS A 647 -0.47 16.52 -34.89
CA LYS A 647 0.73 15.71 -34.61
C LYS A 647 1.39 16.15 -33.31
N ASP A 648 1.51 17.45 -33.08
CA ASP A 648 2.09 18.02 -31.86
C ASP A 648 1.21 17.72 -30.62
N LEU A 649 -0.12 17.81 -30.77
CA LEU A 649 -1.09 17.44 -29.73
C LEU A 649 -1.05 15.95 -29.41
N LYS A 650 -0.95 15.08 -30.43
CA LYS A 650 -0.76 13.63 -30.22
C LYS A 650 0.52 13.36 -29.45
N GLN A 651 1.62 14.03 -29.80
CA GLN A 651 2.88 13.89 -29.09
C GLN A 651 2.80 14.38 -27.63
N ARG A 652 2.07 15.48 -27.37
CA ARG A 652 1.80 15.96 -26.00
C ARG A 652 0.91 14.99 -25.22
N LEU A 653 -0.14 14.45 -25.82
CA LEU A 653 -1.01 13.45 -25.22
C LEU A 653 -0.25 12.16 -24.90
N ASP A 654 0.61 11.70 -25.80
CA ASP A 654 1.49 10.58 -25.52
C ASP A 654 2.40 10.90 -24.33
N THR A 655 3.02 12.07 -24.30
CA THR A 655 3.89 12.49 -23.19
C THR A 655 3.13 12.53 -21.86
N MET A 656 1.95 13.15 -21.83
CA MET A 656 1.04 13.19 -20.68
C MET A 656 0.57 11.80 -20.26
N SER A 657 0.31 10.91 -21.20
CA SER A 657 -0.05 9.50 -20.94
C SER A 657 1.11 8.75 -20.29
N HIS A 658 2.34 8.97 -20.74
CA HIS A 658 3.53 8.42 -20.09
C HIS A 658 3.73 8.99 -18.67
N GLU A 659 3.46 10.29 -18.47
CA GLU A 659 3.52 10.91 -17.15
C GLU A 659 2.42 10.43 -16.22
N LEU A 660 1.18 10.29 -16.70
CA LEU A 660 0.05 9.71 -15.96
C LEU A 660 0.35 8.27 -15.57
N LYS A 661 0.89 7.45 -16.48
CA LYS A 661 1.33 6.08 -16.15
C LYS A 661 2.44 6.08 -15.10
N ARG A 662 3.40 7.00 -15.19
CA ARG A 662 4.46 7.15 -14.18
C ARG A 662 3.90 7.55 -12.82
N LYS A 663 2.95 8.49 -12.79
CA LYS A 663 2.27 8.96 -11.58
C LYS A 663 1.35 7.90 -10.99
N ASP A 664 0.61 7.17 -11.82
CA ASP A 664 -0.20 6.02 -11.41
C ASP A 664 0.66 4.90 -10.83
N MET A 665 1.85 4.67 -11.40
CA MET A 665 2.83 3.75 -10.84
C MET A 665 3.38 4.25 -9.49
N GLN A 666 3.68 5.54 -9.35
CA GLN A 666 4.07 6.14 -8.06
C GLN A 666 2.94 6.10 -7.02
N VAL A 667 1.69 6.33 -7.42
CA VAL A 667 0.52 6.22 -6.54
C VAL A 667 0.31 4.77 -6.12
N LYS A 668 0.43 3.81 -7.04
CA LYS A 668 0.38 2.38 -6.72
C LYS A 668 1.55 1.94 -5.85
N GLU A 669 2.72 2.54 -6.01
CA GLU A 669 3.88 2.29 -5.14
C GLU A 669 3.67 2.89 -3.74
N LEU A 670 3.14 4.10 -3.63
CA LEU A 670 2.78 4.72 -2.34
C LEU A 670 1.60 3.99 -1.66
N GLN A 671 0.61 3.55 -2.44
CA GLN A 671 -0.52 2.75 -1.98
C GLN A 671 -0.05 1.37 -1.54
N ALA A 672 0.85 0.73 -2.30
CA ALA A 672 1.46 -0.53 -1.90
C ALA A 672 2.28 -0.37 -0.62
N ARG A 673 3.01 0.74 -0.45
CA ARG A 673 3.73 1.06 0.81
C ARG A 673 2.75 1.26 1.97
N LEU A 674 1.63 1.96 1.77
CA LEU A 674 0.58 2.11 2.79
C LEU A 674 -0.06 0.76 3.14
N ASP A 675 -0.37 -0.06 2.14
CA ASP A 675 -1.04 -1.37 2.29
C ASP A 675 -0.11 -2.45 2.86
N THR A 676 1.21 -2.32 2.69
CA THR A 676 2.21 -3.17 3.39
C THR A 676 2.48 -2.74 4.83
N GLY A 677 1.81 -1.69 5.33
CA GLY A 677 2.01 -1.19 6.69
C GLY A 677 3.21 -0.26 6.87
N ASP A 678 3.83 0.23 5.79
CA ASP A 678 4.87 1.28 5.87
C ASP A 678 4.25 2.68 6.13
N GLY A 679 2.93 2.76 6.35
CA GLY A 679 2.21 3.96 6.79
C GLY A 679 2.34 4.27 8.28
N SER A 680 2.80 3.33 9.10
CA SER A 680 3.30 3.63 10.44
C SER A 680 4.81 3.77 10.36
N LEU A 681 5.24 4.93 9.87
CA LEU A 681 6.31 5.75 10.45
C LEU A 681 6.54 6.97 9.52
N ILE A 682 5.85 8.06 9.83
CA ILE A 682 6.50 9.36 9.74
C ILE A 682 7.77 9.24 10.61
N ASN A 683 8.92 9.29 9.93
CA ASN A 683 10.29 9.34 10.44
C ASN A 683 10.47 9.47 11.96
N PRO A 684 11.24 8.55 12.54
CA PRO A 684 12.57 8.96 12.95
C PRO A 684 13.59 7.90 12.51
N LYS A 685 14.22 8.08 11.35
CA LYS A 685 15.62 8.50 11.33
C LYS A 685 16.34 8.16 10.02
N MET A 686 16.58 9.16 9.20
CA MET A 686 17.67 9.16 8.24
C MET A 686 19.02 9.26 8.98
N CYS A 687 19.61 8.11 9.31
CA CYS A 687 21.06 8.04 9.38
C CYS A 687 21.59 6.93 8.51
N PHE A 688 22.20 7.34 7.41
CA PHE A 688 23.39 6.67 6.93
C PHE A 688 24.62 7.41 7.44
N VAL A 689 25.71 6.64 7.55
CA VAL A 689 27.13 7.03 7.72
C VAL A 689 27.61 7.13 9.18
N ASP A 690 28.45 6.24 9.72
CA ASP A 690 29.14 5.08 9.14
C ASP A 690 29.84 4.24 10.24
N LYS A 691 30.15 2.98 9.90
CA LYS A 691 31.27 2.23 10.50
C LYS A 691 32.59 2.96 10.25
N CYS A 692 33.29 3.29 11.33
CA CYS A 692 34.75 3.45 11.47
C CYS A 692 34.96 3.72 12.97
N PHE A 693 35.31 2.78 13.85
CA PHE A 693 36.56 2.03 13.87
C PHE A 693 36.45 0.82 14.81
N ARG A 694 36.99 -0.31 14.31
CA ARG A 694 37.44 -1.55 14.97
C ARG A 694 36.41 -2.52 15.56
#